data_AF-A0A167IGV1-F1
#
_entry.id   AF-A0A167IGV1-F1
#
_cell.length_a   1.000
_cell.length_b   1.000
_cell.length_c   1.000
_cell.angle_alpha   90.00
_cell.angle_beta   90.00
_cell.angle_gamma   90.00
#
_symmetry.space_group_name_H-M   'P 1'
#
loop_
_entity.id
_entity.type
_entity.pdbx_description
1 polymer ?
#
loop_
_entity_poly.entity_id
_entity_poly.type
_entity_poly.pdbx_seq_one_letter_code
_entity_poly.pdbx_strand_id
1 'polypeptide(L)'
;MGVAGCQKLLDDVLDAGGGVIFIDEAYQLSSGNSPGGLAVLDFLLAEVENLRSKVCFVLAGYNKQMESFFAHNPGIPSRFPLEMKFDDYTDDELLQILEFKINSKYGHRMKAEDGLRGLYCRIVARRLGRGRDKDGFGNARAIENLLGTVYRRQSDRLRRQRREGLRPDDLLLTKDDLLGPEPSNALLKSAAWAKLQDLIGLKSVKESIKSLVDSAKTNYQRELNEEPIIEYSLNRIFLGNPGTGKTTVAKLYGQVLVDIGLLSMGEVVVKNPSDFVGAVLGESEKLTNGIIASTVGKVLVIDEAYGLSDGGTSQGGSFSNPFKSAVVDIIVATVHSTVGDDRCVLLLGYRDQMEEMLQNVNPGLSRRFPLSSAFTFEDFSQSELSSILDLKLKNQGFGVTPKAKQVVLEMLDRARNRPNFGNAGEVDILLNEAKSRHQKRLTAGKTARTSTLEALDFDENYERHERAETNVEQLFKDTIGCERLVATLQGYQEAARMTKALGLDPKEQIPFTFLFRGPPGTGKSTTARKMGKVFYDAGFLSEATVHDCSASDLVGQYVGQTGPKVRQLLDKALGAVLLIDEAYRLREGHFAKEALDELVDAITKDRYRKRLIIILAGYEHDINGLLAVNPGLTSRFPEVIDFRSLDSIECFDLLAKELTKKKEDLEAKGSAHMHVDCLEQPSAEFQADMYALFECLSTQASWGNARDIETLANAVFQAAMKAASKLEKVMLTISETIVRAELEKMANERQSRSSVPADKSTGGMANGFSQLYPAAQHRLPPQIPLDPTRASFTAQQSKLAPSQEIPDESAPNEPMTPMVSADTDGNLGRVAIRDVGVSDEIWEQLQLDAQAEQQREVEYQAKLRAKNEAADEALRERIVKELIEEEERRQKEAEMKKKLEMEGRCPVGYHWIRQEGGWRCAGGSHFVSEM
;
A
#
# COMPACT_ATOMS: atom_id res chain seq x y z
N MET A 1 -36.82 19.96 -23.93
CA MET A 1 -38.26 20.17 -24.20
C MET A 1 -38.99 18.96 -23.64
N GLY A 2 -40.04 19.14 -22.86
CA GLY A 2 -40.90 18.03 -22.43
C GLY A 2 -41.94 17.68 -23.49
N VAL A 3 -42.90 16.83 -23.13
CA VAL A 3 -44.00 16.36 -24.01
C VAL A 3 -44.71 17.51 -24.75
N ALA A 4 -44.98 18.63 -24.07
CA ALA A 4 -45.63 19.81 -24.68
C ALA A 4 -44.84 20.44 -25.84
N GLY A 5 -43.49 20.38 -25.80
CA GLY A 5 -42.67 20.87 -26.91
C GLY A 5 -42.67 19.90 -28.09
N CYS A 6 -42.73 18.60 -27.82
CA CYS A 6 -42.88 17.58 -28.85
C CYS A 6 -44.25 17.66 -29.55
N GLN A 7 -45.31 17.88 -28.79
CA GLN A 7 -46.66 18.06 -29.32
C GLN A 7 -46.74 19.26 -30.26
N LYS A 8 -46.20 20.41 -29.84
CA LYS A 8 -46.15 21.60 -30.70
C LYS A 8 -45.42 21.34 -32.02
N LEU A 9 -44.31 20.60 -31.99
CA LEU A 9 -43.55 20.25 -33.19
C LEU A 9 -44.36 19.35 -34.14
N LEU A 10 -45.17 18.43 -33.61
CA LEU A 10 -46.07 17.60 -34.40
C LEU A 10 -47.20 18.43 -35.02
N ASP A 11 -47.81 19.32 -34.24
CA ASP A 11 -48.88 20.21 -34.71
C ASP A 11 -48.37 21.11 -35.85
N ASP A 12 -47.19 21.71 -35.71
CA ASP A 12 -46.56 22.55 -36.74
C ASP A 12 -46.31 21.77 -38.06
N VAL A 13 -45.91 20.50 -37.97
CA VAL A 13 -45.70 19.62 -39.15
C VAL A 13 -47.02 19.21 -39.80
N LEU A 14 -48.06 19.00 -39.00
CA LEU A 14 -49.40 18.66 -39.51
C LEU A 14 -50.07 19.86 -40.18
N ASP A 15 -49.93 21.05 -39.61
CA ASP A 15 -50.43 22.31 -40.17
C ASP A 15 -49.74 22.65 -41.51
N ALA A 16 -48.49 22.21 -41.70
CA ALA A 16 -47.78 22.31 -42.97
C ALA A 16 -48.20 21.26 -44.03
N GLY A 17 -49.16 20.37 -43.72
CA GLY A 17 -49.68 19.35 -44.64
C GLY A 17 -48.96 17.99 -44.55
N GLY A 18 -48.20 17.74 -43.48
CA GLY A 18 -47.41 16.52 -43.28
C GLY A 18 -45.91 16.73 -43.50
N GLY A 19 -45.08 15.74 -43.16
CA GLY A 19 -43.63 15.89 -43.28
C GLY A 19 -42.80 14.74 -42.71
N VAL A 20 -41.50 14.99 -42.58
CA VAL A 20 -40.53 14.06 -42.00
C VAL A 20 -40.03 14.63 -40.67
N ILE A 21 -40.14 13.85 -39.60
CA ILE A 21 -39.55 14.16 -38.30
C ILE A 21 -38.28 13.33 -38.16
N PHE A 22 -37.14 14.03 -38.15
CA PHE A 22 -35.82 13.45 -37.94
C PHE A 22 -35.38 13.70 -36.50
N ILE A 23 -35.19 12.63 -35.74
CA ILE A 23 -34.71 12.66 -34.36
C ILE A 23 -33.29 12.12 -34.36
N ASP A 24 -32.33 13.03 -34.22
CA ASP A 24 -30.92 12.67 -34.06
C ASP A 24 -30.63 12.22 -32.62
N GLU A 25 -29.64 11.34 -32.47
CA GLU A 25 -29.22 10.74 -31.19
C GLU A 25 -30.39 10.24 -30.32
N ALA A 26 -31.35 9.53 -30.94
CA ALA A 26 -32.62 9.14 -30.31
C ALA A 26 -32.47 8.33 -29.01
N TYR A 27 -31.37 7.58 -28.86
CA TYR A 27 -31.02 6.83 -27.66
C TYR A 27 -30.88 7.71 -26.40
N GLN A 28 -30.66 9.02 -26.53
CA GLN A 28 -30.61 9.93 -25.39
C GLN A 28 -31.97 10.07 -24.68
N LEU A 29 -33.08 9.78 -25.37
CA LEU A 29 -34.42 9.82 -24.79
C LEU A 29 -34.65 8.68 -23.78
N SER A 30 -34.01 7.52 -23.96
CA SER A 30 -34.05 6.42 -22.99
C SER A 30 -32.90 6.47 -21.99
N SER A 31 -31.90 7.34 -22.20
CA SER A 31 -30.78 7.48 -21.28
C SER A 31 -31.26 8.11 -19.96
N GLY A 32 -30.92 7.51 -18.81
CA GLY A 32 -31.28 8.00 -17.48
C GLY A 32 -30.75 9.40 -17.11
N ASN A 33 -30.04 10.06 -18.04
CA ASN A 33 -29.49 11.41 -17.88
C ASN A 33 -30.46 12.52 -18.33
N SER A 34 -31.60 12.19 -18.95
CA SER A 34 -32.58 13.17 -19.45
C SER A 34 -33.88 13.13 -18.64
N PRO A 35 -34.11 14.06 -17.68
CA PRO A 35 -35.35 14.11 -16.90
C PRO A 35 -36.57 14.29 -17.83
N GLY A 36 -37.44 13.29 -17.88
CA GLY A 36 -38.64 13.29 -18.73
C GLY A 36 -38.44 12.75 -20.16
N GLY A 37 -37.25 12.22 -20.51
CA GLY A 37 -36.99 11.61 -21.82
C GLY A 37 -37.91 10.42 -22.12
N LEU A 38 -38.15 9.56 -21.12
CA LEU A 38 -39.08 8.43 -21.23
C LEU A 38 -40.51 8.87 -21.53
N ALA A 39 -41.00 9.92 -20.86
CA ALA A 39 -42.34 10.46 -21.11
C ALA A 39 -42.48 11.03 -22.54
N VAL A 40 -41.43 11.64 -23.07
CA VAL A 40 -41.38 12.11 -24.47
C VAL A 40 -41.36 10.92 -25.44
N LEU A 41 -40.60 9.87 -25.13
CA LEU A 41 -40.54 8.66 -25.94
C LEU A 41 -41.89 7.93 -25.99
N ASP A 42 -42.57 7.76 -24.86
CA ASP A 42 -43.88 7.11 -24.80
C ASP A 42 -44.94 7.90 -25.58
N PHE A 43 -44.94 9.23 -25.45
CA PHE A 43 -45.78 10.11 -26.25
C PHE A 43 -45.49 9.99 -27.76
N LEU A 44 -44.21 10.02 -28.14
CA LEU A 44 -43.80 9.85 -29.54
C LEU A 44 -44.25 8.50 -30.11
N LEU A 45 -44.14 7.40 -29.34
CA LEU A 45 -44.54 6.07 -29.80
C LEU A 45 -46.05 5.96 -30.03
N ALA A 46 -46.86 6.65 -29.22
CA ALA A 46 -48.30 6.74 -29.44
C ALA A 46 -48.62 7.54 -30.72
N GLU A 47 -47.95 8.68 -30.93
CA GLU A 47 -48.18 9.53 -32.09
C GLU A 47 -47.65 8.94 -33.40
N VAL A 48 -46.57 8.15 -33.38
CA VAL A 48 -46.09 7.37 -34.54
C VAL A 48 -47.19 6.44 -35.07
N GLU A 49 -48.05 5.93 -34.19
CA GLU A 49 -49.18 5.08 -34.58
C GLU A 49 -50.39 5.89 -35.06
N ASN A 50 -50.72 7.01 -34.40
CA ASN A 50 -51.84 7.88 -34.75
C ASN A 50 -51.63 8.63 -36.08
N LEU A 51 -50.37 8.96 -36.41
CA LEU A 51 -50.00 9.81 -37.53
C LEU A 51 -49.48 9.02 -38.75
N ARG A 52 -49.77 7.71 -38.80
CA ARG A 52 -49.48 6.86 -39.97
C ARG A 52 -50.03 7.51 -41.24
N SER A 53 -49.24 7.47 -42.30
CA SER A 53 -49.54 8.06 -43.63
C SER A 53 -49.57 9.59 -43.71
N LYS A 54 -49.34 10.31 -42.60
CA LYS A 54 -49.24 11.79 -42.58
C LYS A 54 -47.84 12.28 -42.25
N VAL A 55 -47.11 11.56 -41.38
CA VAL A 55 -45.77 11.92 -40.93
C VAL A 55 -44.85 10.71 -41.03
N CYS A 56 -43.64 10.91 -41.56
CA CYS A 56 -42.57 9.92 -41.55
C CYS A 56 -41.61 10.21 -40.39
N PHE A 57 -41.39 9.23 -39.51
CA PHE A 57 -40.47 9.35 -38.40
C PHE A 57 -39.15 8.63 -38.73
N VAL A 58 -38.04 9.34 -38.54
CA VAL A 58 -36.68 8.81 -38.72
C VAL A 58 -35.93 8.98 -37.41
N LEU A 59 -35.51 7.86 -36.83
CA LEU A 59 -34.65 7.84 -35.65
C LEU A 59 -33.21 7.57 -36.10
N ALA A 60 -32.28 8.42 -35.69
CA ALA A 60 -30.86 8.25 -35.96
C ALA A 60 -30.06 8.14 -34.65
N GLY A 61 -28.95 7.41 -34.70
CA GLY A 61 -28.06 7.22 -33.57
C GLY A 61 -26.94 6.22 -33.89
N TYR A 62 -26.03 6.04 -32.94
CA TYR A 62 -24.91 5.10 -33.09
C TYR A 62 -25.37 3.66 -32.90
N ASN A 63 -24.85 2.73 -33.72
CA ASN A 63 -25.32 1.33 -33.78
C ASN A 63 -25.46 0.66 -32.40
N LYS A 64 -24.40 0.61 -31.59
CA LYS A 64 -24.42 -0.02 -30.26
C LYS A 64 -25.41 0.64 -29.29
N GLN A 65 -25.59 1.95 -29.38
CA GLN A 65 -26.47 2.71 -28.49
C GLN A 65 -27.93 2.55 -28.91
N MET A 66 -28.19 2.43 -30.22
CA MET A 66 -29.50 2.11 -30.77
C MET A 66 -29.93 0.68 -30.41
N GLU A 67 -29.01 -0.30 -30.41
CA GLU A 67 -29.30 -1.66 -29.90
C GLU A 67 -29.81 -1.62 -28.44
N SER A 68 -29.14 -0.83 -27.58
CA SER A 68 -29.61 -0.62 -26.21
C SER A 68 -30.96 0.11 -26.16
N PHE A 69 -31.16 1.15 -26.97
CA PHE A 69 -32.42 1.89 -27.07
C PHE A 69 -33.60 1.00 -27.48
N PHE A 70 -33.42 0.11 -28.47
CA PHE A 70 -34.45 -0.84 -28.89
C PHE A 70 -34.79 -1.86 -27.80
N ALA A 71 -33.82 -2.22 -26.95
CA ALA A 71 -34.06 -3.12 -25.82
C ALA A 71 -34.88 -2.47 -24.68
N HIS A 72 -34.93 -1.14 -24.59
CA HIS A 72 -35.68 -0.44 -23.52
C HIS A 72 -37.20 -0.54 -23.67
N ASN A 73 -37.72 -0.65 -24.90
CA ASN A 73 -39.15 -0.77 -25.13
C ASN A 73 -39.44 -1.75 -26.29
N PRO A 74 -40.07 -2.92 -26.01
CA PRO A 74 -40.35 -3.94 -27.03
C PRO A 74 -41.36 -3.48 -28.10
N GLY A 75 -42.02 -2.34 -27.90
CA GLY A 75 -42.92 -1.71 -28.86
C GLY A 75 -42.24 -0.84 -29.92
N ILE A 76 -40.91 -0.61 -29.85
CA ILE A 76 -40.17 0.17 -30.83
C ILE A 76 -39.93 -0.63 -32.13
N PRO A 77 -39.45 -1.89 -32.10
CA PRO A 77 -39.20 -2.66 -33.33
C PRO A 77 -40.44 -2.85 -34.20
N SER A 78 -41.63 -2.92 -33.61
CA SER A 78 -42.90 -3.05 -34.34
C SER A 78 -43.35 -1.74 -35.01
N ARG A 79 -42.99 -0.58 -34.44
CA ARG A 79 -43.32 0.76 -34.96
C ARG A 79 -42.29 1.31 -35.92
N PHE A 80 -41.06 0.83 -35.86
CA PHE A 80 -39.95 1.18 -36.74
C PHE A 80 -39.37 -0.08 -37.42
N PRO A 81 -40.10 -0.68 -38.39
CA PRO A 81 -39.70 -1.95 -39.00
C PRO A 81 -38.55 -1.82 -40.02
N LEU A 82 -38.22 -0.60 -40.45
CA LEU A 82 -37.18 -0.35 -41.44
C LEU A 82 -35.89 0.10 -40.74
N GLU A 83 -34.90 -0.78 -40.73
CA GLU A 83 -33.57 -0.48 -40.23
C GLU A 83 -32.61 -0.23 -41.39
N MET A 84 -31.91 0.91 -41.36
CA MET A 84 -30.86 1.25 -42.31
C MET A 84 -29.53 1.40 -41.56
N LYS A 85 -28.60 0.48 -41.82
CA LYS A 85 -27.26 0.52 -41.25
C LYS A 85 -26.29 1.16 -42.24
N PHE A 86 -25.55 2.16 -41.77
CA PHE A 86 -24.45 2.78 -42.51
C PHE A 86 -23.13 2.30 -41.91
N ASP A 87 -22.29 1.73 -42.76
CA ASP A 87 -20.94 1.31 -42.35
C ASP A 87 -19.98 2.51 -42.34
N ASP A 88 -18.89 2.40 -41.58
CA ASP A 88 -17.81 3.40 -41.58
C ASP A 88 -17.15 3.50 -42.96
N TYR A 89 -16.75 4.72 -43.34
CA TYR A 89 -16.11 4.94 -44.64
C TYR A 89 -14.78 4.20 -44.78
N THR A 90 -14.58 3.57 -45.93
CA THR A 90 -13.30 2.96 -46.34
C THR A 90 -12.18 4.00 -46.46
N ASP A 91 -10.92 3.55 -46.51
CA ASP A 91 -9.78 4.48 -46.61
C ASP A 91 -9.85 5.34 -47.88
N ASP A 92 -10.35 4.74 -48.96
CA ASP A 92 -10.55 5.42 -50.25
C ASP A 92 -11.70 6.42 -50.20
N GLU A 93 -12.80 6.11 -49.50
CA GLU A 93 -13.91 7.04 -49.29
C GLU A 93 -13.50 8.21 -48.37
N LEU A 94 -12.76 7.95 -47.30
CA LEU A 94 -12.17 8.98 -46.44
C LEU A 94 -11.23 9.91 -47.23
N LEU A 95 -10.44 9.36 -48.16
CA LEU A 95 -9.61 10.15 -49.07
C LEU A 95 -10.44 11.02 -50.02
N GLN A 96 -11.56 10.49 -50.56
CA GLN A 96 -12.48 11.26 -51.40
C GLN A 96 -13.14 12.40 -50.61
N ILE A 97 -13.54 12.15 -49.37
CA ILE A 97 -14.11 13.17 -48.47
C ILE A 97 -13.07 14.25 -48.14
N LEU A 98 -11.82 13.86 -47.90
CA LEU A 98 -10.70 14.78 -47.67
C LEU A 98 -10.51 15.71 -48.88
N GLU A 99 -10.42 15.14 -50.08
CA GLU A 99 -10.29 15.87 -51.34
C GLU A 99 -11.47 16.82 -51.56
N PHE A 100 -12.70 16.33 -51.37
CA PHE A 100 -13.92 17.11 -51.52
C PHE A 100 -13.95 18.31 -50.57
N LYS A 101 -13.61 18.12 -49.29
CA LYS A 101 -13.59 19.21 -48.29
C LYS A 101 -12.52 20.26 -48.57
N ILE A 102 -11.33 19.85 -48.98
CA ILE A 102 -10.26 20.79 -49.36
C ILE A 102 -10.69 21.61 -50.58
N ASN A 103 -11.19 20.94 -51.62
CA ASN A 103 -11.63 21.59 -52.85
C ASN A 103 -12.80 22.55 -52.62
N SER A 104 -13.80 22.13 -51.83
CA SER A 104 -14.97 22.94 -51.50
C SER A 104 -14.58 24.21 -50.72
N LYS A 105 -13.63 24.11 -49.78
CA LYS A 105 -13.20 25.25 -48.97
C LYS A 105 -12.39 26.28 -49.75
N TYR A 106 -11.56 25.84 -50.70
CA TYR A 106 -10.62 26.73 -51.41
C TYR A 106 -10.95 26.94 -52.89
N GLY A 107 -12.07 26.40 -53.39
CA GLY A 107 -12.47 26.49 -54.79
C GLY A 107 -11.46 25.85 -55.74
N HIS A 108 -10.99 24.63 -55.42
CA HIS A 108 -9.98 23.87 -56.17
C HIS A 108 -8.59 24.52 -56.30
N ARG A 109 -8.30 25.58 -55.53
CA ARG A 109 -6.99 26.28 -55.60
C ARG A 109 -5.91 25.67 -54.71
N MET A 110 -6.30 24.98 -53.64
CA MET A 110 -5.36 24.37 -52.70
C MET A 110 -4.74 23.11 -53.30
N LYS A 111 -3.41 23.03 -53.29
CA LYS A 111 -2.63 21.88 -53.76
C LYS A 111 -1.99 21.16 -52.57
N ALA A 112 -1.67 19.89 -52.76
CA ALA A 112 -0.79 19.13 -51.87
C ALA A 112 0.49 18.76 -52.63
N GLU A 113 1.60 18.64 -51.92
CA GLU A 113 2.95 18.37 -52.47
C GLU A 113 3.01 17.17 -53.43
N ASP A 114 2.24 16.10 -53.14
CA ASP A 114 2.12 14.91 -53.99
C ASP A 114 0.72 14.78 -54.64
N GLY A 115 -0.06 15.88 -54.65
CA GLY A 115 -1.45 15.89 -55.08
C GLY A 115 -2.44 15.39 -54.00
N LEU A 116 -3.73 15.72 -54.17
CA LEU A 116 -4.78 15.42 -53.18
C LEU A 116 -5.10 13.92 -53.06
N ARG A 117 -4.74 13.12 -54.07
CA ARG A 117 -4.76 11.64 -54.05
C ARG A 117 -3.36 11.01 -53.96
N GLY A 118 -2.35 11.84 -53.71
CA GLY A 118 -0.96 11.43 -53.54
C GLY A 118 -0.71 10.59 -52.29
N LEU A 119 0.51 10.10 -52.17
CA LEU A 119 1.01 9.29 -51.07
C LEU A 119 0.66 9.88 -49.70
N TYR A 120 0.91 11.17 -49.48
CA TYR A 120 0.71 11.79 -48.17
C TYR A 120 -0.76 11.85 -47.75
N CYS A 121 -1.66 12.19 -48.68
CA CYS A 121 -3.10 12.18 -48.39
C CYS A 121 -3.62 10.75 -48.18
N ARG A 122 -3.12 9.75 -48.93
CA ARG A 122 -3.43 8.34 -48.70
C ARG A 122 -2.99 7.88 -47.31
N ILE A 123 -1.77 8.23 -46.88
CA ILE A 123 -1.28 7.89 -45.54
C ILE A 123 -2.17 8.54 -44.48
N VAL A 124 -2.54 9.81 -44.64
CA VAL A 124 -3.43 10.51 -43.71
C VAL A 124 -4.80 9.84 -43.62
N ALA A 125 -5.39 9.44 -44.76
CA ALA A 125 -6.66 8.73 -44.79
C ALA A 125 -6.56 7.35 -44.11
N ARG A 126 -5.50 6.57 -44.38
CA ARG A 126 -5.23 5.30 -43.69
C ARG A 126 -5.03 5.48 -42.19
N ARG A 127 -4.29 6.51 -41.75
CA ARG A 127 -4.11 6.82 -40.32
C ARG A 127 -5.43 7.08 -39.63
N LEU A 128 -6.34 7.81 -40.28
CA LEU A 128 -7.68 8.05 -39.76
C LEU A 128 -8.53 6.77 -39.77
N GLY A 129 -8.45 5.99 -40.86
CA GLY A 129 -9.19 4.73 -41.04
C GLY A 129 -8.80 3.62 -40.05
N ARG A 130 -7.63 3.70 -39.41
CA ARG A 130 -7.28 2.82 -38.26
C ARG A 130 -8.18 3.03 -37.04
N GLY A 131 -8.87 4.18 -36.97
CA GLY A 131 -9.86 4.47 -35.94
C GLY A 131 -11.23 3.85 -36.19
N ARG A 132 -11.44 3.18 -37.34
CA ARG A 132 -12.68 2.44 -37.62
C ARG A 132 -12.95 1.36 -36.57
N ASP A 133 -14.22 1.02 -36.40
CA ASP A 133 -14.71 0.03 -35.43
C ASP A 133 -14.50 0.41 -33.95
N LYS A 134 -13.90 1.58 -33.66
CA LYS A 134 -13.85 2.16 -32.32
C LYS A 134 -15.12 2.96 -32.04
N ASP A 135 -15.62 2.85 -30.81
CA ASP A 135 -16.79 3.60 -30.38
C ASP A 135 -16.54 5.11 -30.49
N GLY A 136 -17.40 5.80 -31.25
CA GLY A 136 -17.31 7.25 -31.46
C GLY A 136 -16.44 7.68 -32.65
N PHE A 137 -16.09 6.79 -33.58
CA PHE A 137 -15.43 7.20 -34.83
C PHE A 137 -16.32 8.16 -35.63
N GLY A 138 -15.91 9.43 -35.72
CA GLY A 138 -16.73 10.50 -36.28
C GLY A 138 -16.80 10.56 -37.81
N ASN A 139 -16.23 9.60 -38.54
CA ASN A 139 -16.23 9.56 -40.02
C ASN A 139 -15.86 10.91 -40.65
N ALA A 140 -16.80 11.57 -41.36
CA ALA A 140 -16.58 12.87 -42.00
C ALA A 140 -16.18 13.98 -41.01
N ARG A 141 -16.67 13.93 -39.76
CA ARG A 141 -16.26 14.85 -38.68
C ARG A 141 -14.82 14.60 -38.26
N ALA A 142 -14.35 13.36 -38.33
CA ALA A 142 -12.96 13.02 -38.06
C ALA A 142 -12.02 13.62 -39.13
N ILE A 143 -12.44 13.64 -40.40
CA ILE A 143 -11.74 14.37 -41.48
C ILE A 143 -11.71 15.88 -41.22
N GLU A 144 -12.80 16.48 -40.73
CA GLU A 144 -12.81 17.91 -40.39
C GLU A 144 -11.82 18.27 -39.28
N ASN A 145 -11.80 17.47 -38.22
CA ASN A 145 -10.86 17.64 -37.11
C ASN A 145 -9.40 17.49 -37.57
N LEU A 146 -9.15 16.49 -38.42
CA LEU A 146 -7.86 16.27 -39.06
C LEU A 146 -7.44 17.47 -39.92
N LEU A 147 -8.32 17.96 -40.79
CA LEU A 147 -8.07 19.15 -41.62
C LEU A 147 -7.81 20.40 -40.76
N GLY A 148 -8.53 20.56 -39.65
CA GLY A 148 -8.25 21.61 -38.67
C GLY A 148 -6.81 21.54 -38.14
N THR A 149 -6.30 20.33 -37.89
CA THR A 149 -4.91 20.09 -37.46
C THR A 149 -3.92 20.37 -38.59
N VAL A 150 -4.19 19.91 -39.81
CA VAL A 150 -3.37 20.16 -41.00
C VAL A 150 -3.24 21.66 -41.27
N TYR A 151 -4.34 22.41 -41.24
CA TYR A 151 -4.33 23.86 -41.44
C TYR A 151 -3.62 24.61 -40.31
N ARG A 152 -3.69 24.11 -39.07
CA ARG A 152 -2.92 24.67 -37.95
C ARG A 152 -1.41 24.54 -38.20
N ARG A 153 -0.96 23.34 -38.58
CA ARG A 153 0.46 23.08 -38.92
C ARG A 153 0.92 23.96 -40.09
N GLN A 154 0.10 24.06 -41.14
CA GLN A 154 0.36 24.94 -42.28
C GLN A 154 0.52 26.39 -41.81
N SER A 155 -0.40 26.90 -41.00
CA SER A 155 -0.35 28.26 -40.45
C SER A 155 0.94 28.53 -39.66
N ASP A 156 1.34 27.59 -38.80
CA ASP A 156 2.57 27.70 -38.01
C ASP A 156 3.83 27.69 -38.89
N ARG A 157 3.87 26.83 -39.92
CA ARG A 157 4.94 26.82 -40.92
C ARG A 157 5.03 28.14 -41.67
N LEU A 158 3.91 28.64 -42.21
CA LEU A 158 3.84 29.90 -42.96
C LEU A 158 4.30 31.08 -42.08
N ARG A 159 3.87 31.12 -40.81
CA ARG A 159 4.31 32.13 -39.83
C ARG A 159 5.81 32.07 -39.58
N ARG A 160 6.41 30.89 -39.49
CA ARG A 160 7.86 30.72 -39.30
C ARG A 160 8.63 31.18 -40.54
N GLN A 161 8.25 30.70 -41.72
CA GLN A 161 8.92 31.03 -42.98
C GLN A 161 8.87 32.53 -43.29
N ARG A 162 7.75 33.20 -43.01
CA ARG A 162 7.63 34.67 -43.17
C ARG A 162 8.54 35.44 -42.20
N ARG A 163 8.70 34.97 -40.96
CA ARG A 163 9.65 35.57 -40.01
C ARG A 163 11.10 35.42 -40.48
N GLU A 164 11.40 34.34 -41.18
CA GLU A 164 12.70 34.08 -41.81
C GLU A 164 12.88 34.82 -43.16
N GLY A 165 11.93 35.66 -43.57
CA GLY A 165 12.00 36.46 -44.79
C GLY A 165 11.62 35.73 -46.08
N LEU A 166 11.14 34.48 -45.99
CA LEU A 166 10.71 33.68 -47.14
C LEU A 166 9.29 34.08 -47.59
N ARG A 167 8.98 33.80 -48.86
CA ARG A 167 7.64 33.97 -49.46
C ARG A 167 7.03 32.60 -49.78
N PRO A 168 6.46 31.90 -48.81
CA PRO A 168 5.87 30.58 -49.04
C PRO A 168 4.52 30.67 -49.78
N ASP A 169 4.13 29.57 -50.43
CA ASP A 169 2.81 29.41 -51.06
C ASP A 169 1.76 29.03 -50.00
N ASP A 170 0.78 29.92 -49.80
CA ASP A 170 -0.33 29.74 -48.85
C ASP A 170 -1.32 28.67 -49.30
N LEU A 171 -1.34 28.35 -50.60
CA LEU A 171 -2.24 27.38 -51.21
C LEU A 171 -1.54 26.03 -51.48
N LEU A 172 -0.44 25.77 -50.77
CA LEU A 172 0.28 24.50 -50.81
C LEU A 172 0.33 23.85 -49.41
N LEU A 173 -0.19 22.62 -49.33
CA LEU A 173 -0.01 21.70 -48.22
C LEU A 173 1.24 20.84 -48.46
N THR A 174 2.20 20.90 -47.54
CA THR A 174 3.43 20.08 -47.62
C THR A 174 3.27 18.77 -46.86
N LYS A 175 4.23 17.85 -47.05
CA LYS A 175 4.37 16.60 -46.29
C LYS A 175 4.23 16.83 -44.78
N ASP A 176 4.91 17.82 -44.22
CA ASP A 176 4.87 18.12 -42.78
C ASP A 176 3.50 18.62 -42.29
N ASP A 177 2.71 19.28 -43.14
CA ASP A 177 1.35 19.72 -42.74
C ASP A 177 0.43 18.50 -42.61
N LEU A 178 0.50 17.61 -43.62
CA LEU A 178 -0.33 16.42 -43.74
C LEU A 178 0.05 15.36 -42.71
N LEU A 179 1.32 14.92 -42.70
CA LEU A 179 1.80 13.84 -41.85
C LEU A 179 2.20 14.30 -40.44
N GLY A 180 2.50 15.58 -40.26
CA GLY A 180 3.16 16.08 -39.07
C GLY A 180 4.69 15.94 -39.16
N PRO A 181 5.43 16.50 -38.18
CA PRO A 181 6.88 16.42 -38.15
C PRO A 181 7.34 14.97 -38.01
N GLU A 182 8.48 14.64 -38.61
CA GLU A 182 9.13 13.35 -38.39
C GLU A 182 9.41 13.15 -36.88
N PRO A 183 9.12 11.98 -36.29
CA PRO A 183 9.24 11.74 -34.85
C PRO A 183 10.59 12.13 -34.25
N SER A 184 11.71 11.85 -34.93
CA SER A 184 13.05 12.22 -34.45
C SER A 184 13.26 13.73 -34.39
N ASN A 185 12.80 14.46 -35.41
CA ASN A 185 12.88 15.92 -35.45
C ASN A 185 11.94 16.56 -34.43
N ALA A 186 10.81 15.93 -34.16
CA ALA A 186 9.86 16.39 -33.16
C ALA A 186 10.42 16.23 -31.73
N LEU A 187 11.08 15.10 -31.44
CA LEU A 187 11.75 14.88 -30.16
C LEU A 187 12.88 15.90 -29.91
N LEU A 188 13.69 16.20 -30.92
CA LEU A 188 14.77 17.20 -30.81
C LEU A 188 14.25 18.60 -30.47
N LYS A 189 13.03 18.92 -30.89
CA LYS A 189 12.36 20.21 -30.62
C LYS A 189 11.47 20.17 -29.37
N SER A 190 11.33 19.01 -28.73
CA SER A 190 10.49 18.84 -27.55
C SER A 190 11.13 19.49 -26.34
N ALA A 191 10.45 20.50 -25.79
CA ALA A 191 10.85 21.11 -24.51
C ALA A 191 10.71 20.11 -23.35
N ALA A 192 9.76 19.17 -23.42
CA ALA A 192 9.58 18.13 -22.43
C ALA A 192 10.76 17.14 -22.44
N TRP A 193 11.24 16.77 -23.63
CA TRP A 193 12.43 15.93 -23.76
C TRP A 193 13.69 16.63 -23.24
N ALA A 194 13.89 17.92 -23.55
CA ALA A 194 15.01 18.69 -23.02
C ALA A 194 14.98 18.73 -21.48
N LYS A 195 13.82 19.03 -20.88
CA LYS A 195 13.64 18.98 -19.42
C LYS A 195 13.92 17.59 -18.83
N LEU A 196 13.52 16.52 -19.52
CA LEU A 196 13.79 15.15 -19.08
C LEU A 196 15.28 14.82 -19.14
N GLN A 197 16.00 15.31 -20.16
CA GLN A 197 17.45 15.17 -20.26
C GLN A 197 18.19 15.89 -19.14
N ASP A 198 17.71 17.07 -18.72
CA ASP A 198 18.25 17.85 -17.60
C ASP A 198 18.03 17.19 -16.23
N LEU A 199 17.07 16.26 -16.10
CA LEU A 199 16.89 15.51 -14.86
C LEU A 199 18.11 14.63 -14.56
N ILE A 200 18.57 14.67 -13.32
CA ILE A 200 19.73 13.92 -12.82
C ILE A 200 19.41 12.41 -12.85
N GLY A 201 20.34 11.60 -13.36
CA GLY A 201 20.19 10.14 -13.48
C GLY A 201 19.25 9.70 -14.61
N LEU A 202 18.44 8.68 -14.34
CA LEU A 202 17.39 8.15 -15.23
C LEU A 202 17.90 7.62 -16.59
N LYS A 203 19.11 7.07 -16.64
CA LYS A 203 19.74 6.58 -17.90
C LYS A 203 18.87 5.55 -18.62
N SER A 204 18.43 4.52 -17.90
CA SER A 204 17.54 3.46 -18.39
C SER A 204 16.24 4.01 -19.00
N VAL A 205 15.63 5.00 -18.34
CA VAL A 205 14.38 5.65 -18.77
C VAL A 205 14.62 6.46 -20.04
N LYS A 206 15.71 7.23 -20.10
CA LYS A 206 16.11 8.02 -21.28
C LYS A 206 16.35 7.12 -22.49
N GLU A 207 17.03 5.99 -22.31
CA GLU A 207 17.25 4.98 -23.36
C GLU A 207 15.95 4.31 -23.83
N SER A 208 15.03 4.04 -22.90
CA SER A 208 13.73 3.44 -23.21
C SER A 208 12.85 4.39 -24.04
N ILE A 209 12.82 5.69 -23.70
CA ILE A 209 12.11 6.70 -24.48
C ILE A 209 12.74 6.86 -25.87
N LYS A 210 14.07 6.84 -25.97
CA LYS A 210 14.77 6.89 -27.26
C LYS A 210 14.38 5.70 -28.14
N SER A 211 14.34 4.49 -27.58
CA SER A 211 13.90 3.28 -28.29
C SER A 211 12.45 3.38 -28.78
N LEU A 212 11.56 4.02 -28.01
CA LEU A 212 10.19 4.31 -28.44
C LEU A 212 10.16 5.27 -29.64
N VAL A 213 10.98 6.32 -29.62
CA VAL A 213 11.08 7.28 -30.74
C VAL A 213 11.66 6.63 -31.99
N ASP A 214 12.66 5.76 -31.84
CA ASP A 214 13.24 4.99 -32.95
C ASP A 214 12.19 4.03 -33.55
N SER A 215 11.30 3.47 -32.72
CA SER A 215 10.17 2.65 -33.16
C SER A 215 9.13 3.49 -33.93
N ALA A 216 8.79 4.67 -33.42
CA ALA A 216 7.90 5.62 -34.12
C ALA A 216 8.49 6.08 -35.46
N LYS A 217 9.81 6.34 -35.50
CA LYS A 217 10.53 6.67 -36.74
C LYS A 217 10.46 5.52 -37.74
N THR A 218 10.65 4.29 -37.28
CA THR A 218 10.56 3.09 -38.13
C THR A 218 9.16 2.98 -38.74
N ASN A 219 8.10 3.17 -37.95
CA ASN A 219 6.73 3.19 -38.45
C ASN A 219 6.47 4.33 -39.43
N TYR A 220 7.01 5.52 -39.18
CA TYR A 220 6.93 6.65 -40.10
C TYR A 220 7.55 6.32 -41.47
N GLN A 221 8.70 5.64 -41.48
CA GLN A 221 9.35 5.21 -42.72
C GLN A 221 8.56 4.10 -43.43
N ARG A 222 8.03 3.13 -42.68
CA ARG A 222 7.18 2.05 -43.22
C ARG A 222 5.92 2.63 -43.88
N GLU A 223 5.29 3.62 -43.26
CA GLU A 223 4.14 4.31 -43.86
C GLU A 223 4.49 5.01 -45.18
N LEU A 224 5.67 5.66 -45.26
CA LEU A 224 6.17 6.26 -46.50
C LEU A 224 6.45 5.22 -47.58
N ASN A 225 6.82 4.00 -47.20
CA ASN A 225 6.99 2.86 -48.10
C ASN A 225 5.67 2.10 -48.37
N GLU A 226 4.54 2.56 -47.82
CA GLU A 226 3.24 1.87 -47.85
C GLU A 226 3.27 0.44 -47.26
N GLU A 227 4.21 0.17 -46.36
CA GLU A 227 4.33 -1.10 -45.64
C GLU A 227 3.42 -1.12 -44.39
N PRO A 228 2.95 -2.31 -43.96
CA PRO A 228 2.26 -2.46 -42.68
C PRO A 228 3.15 -2.00 -41.53
N ILE A 229 2.58 -1.24 -40.60
CA ILE A 229 3.29 -0.75 -39.40
C ILE A 229 3.57 -1.89 -38.42
N ILE A 230 4.56 -1.67 -37.55
CA ILE A 230 4.84 -2.55 -36.42
C ILE A 230 3.96 -2.10 -35.25
N GLU A 231 3.22 -3.04 -34.67
CA GLU A 231 2.35 -2.78 -33.54
C GLU A 231 3.13 -2.79 -32.23
N TYR A 232 2.99 -1.73 -31.43
CA TYR A 232 3.53 -1.67 -30.08
C TYR A 232 2.54 -1.02 -29.12
N SER A 233 2.51 -1.51 -27.88
CA SER A 233 1.68 -0.95 -26.81
C SER A 233 2.30 0.36 -26.29
N LEU A 234 1.46 1.40 -26.15
CA LEU A 234 1.83 2.63 -25.46
C LEU A 234 1.76 2.48 -23.93
N ASN A 235 1.04 1.47 -23.44
CA ASN A 235 0.88 1.21 -22.01
C ASN A 235 2.18 0.72 -21.41
N ARG A 236 2.55 1.26 -20.25
CA ARG A 236 3.85 0.98 -19.60
C ARG A 236 3.71 0.84 -18.09
N ILE A 237 4.67 0.16 -17.49
CA ILE A 237 4.83 0.07 -16.04
C ILE A 237 6.06 0.87 -15.65
N PHE A 238 5.95 1.69 -14.60
CA PHE A 238 7.07 2.43 -14.02
C PHE A 238 7.40 1.80 -12.66
N LEU A 239 8.56 1.15 -12.59
CA LEU A 239 9.02 0.41 -11.42
C LEU A 239 10.14 1.17 -10.73
N GLY A 240 10.05 1.37 -9.42
CA GLY A 240 11.19 1.85 -8.63
C GLY A 240 10.78 2.37 -7.26
N ASN A 241 11.78 2.62 -6.41
CA ASN A 241 11.58 3.06 -5.04
C ASN A 241 10.93 4.46 -4.94
N PRO A 242 10.40 4.85 -3.76
CA PRO A 242 9.84 6.18 -3.55
C PRO A 242 10.89 7.27 -3.85
N GLY A 243 10.43 8.43 -4.33
CA GLY A 243 11.30 9.58 -4.57
C GLY A 243 12.33 9.44 -5.69
N THR A 244 12.21 8.43 -6.57
CA THR A 244 13.01 8.30 -7.81
C THR A 244 12.49 9.15 -8.98
N GLY A 245 11.35 9.83 -8.81
CA GLY A 245 10.80 10.76 -9.81
C GLY A 245 9.77 10.18 -10.79
N LYS A 246 9.20 9.00 -10.52
CA LYS A 246 8.19 8.31 -11.38
C LYS A 246 7.08 9.24 -11.88
N THR A 247 6.38 9.92 -10.96
CA THR A 247 5.25 10.81 -11.27
C THR A 247 5.68 12.06 -12.06
N THR A 248 6.89 12.58 -11.80
CA THR A 248 7.46 13.71 -12.54
C THR A 248 7.76 13.31 -13.99
N VAL A 249 8.36 12.13 -14.19
CA VAL A 249 8.63 11.59 -15.53
C VAL A 249 7.33 11.27 -16.27
N ALA A 250 6.30 10.74 -15.60
CA ALA A 250 5.01 10.46 -16.23
C ALA A 250 4.39 11.71 -16.89
N LYS A 251 4.48 12.87 -16.22
CA LYS A 251 4.02 14.16 -16.78
C LYS A 251 4.80 14.57 -18.03
N LEU A 252 6.12 14.44 -18.01
CA LEU A 252 6.96 14.77 -19.17
C LEU A 252 6.74 13.76 -20.31
N TYR A 253 6.56 12.49 -19.99
CA TYR A 253 6.33 11.42 -20.94
C TYR A 253 5.06 11.65 -21.77
N GLY A 254 3.96 12.08 -21.14
CA GLY A 254 2.73 12.43 -21.86
C GLY A 254 2.95 13.54 -22.90
N GLN A 255 3.69 14.59 -22.55
CA GLN A 255 4.03 15.65 -23.49
C GLN A 255 4.96 15.14 -24.61
N VAL A 256 5.93 14.28 -24.30
CA VAL A 256 6.81 13.65 -25.30
C VAL A 256 5.99 12.83 -26.31
N LEU A 257 4.99 12.05 -25.84
CA LEU A 257 4.12 11.27 -26.71
C LEU A 257 3.32 12.14 -27.69
N VAL A 258 2.85 13.31 -27.25
CA VAL A 258 2.19 14.28 -28.14
C VAL A 258 3.16 14.85 -29.16
N ASP A 259 4.35 15.25 -28.70
CA ASP A 259 5.34 15.87 -29.56
C ASP A 259 5.75 14.92 -30.70
N ILE A 260 5.88 13.62 -30.42
CA ILE A 260 6.18 12.59 -31.44
C ILE A 260 4.93 12.07 -32.20
N GLY A 261 3.74 12.57 -31.88
CA GLY A 261 2.50 12.28 -32.60
C GLY A 261 1.81 10.95 -32.26
N LEU A 262 2.08 10.38 -31.09
CA LEU A 262 1.44 9.14 -30.60
C LEU A 262 0.19 9.39 -29.75
N LEU A 263 0.01 10.60 -29.20
CA LEU A 263 -1.20 11.02 -28.48
C LEU A 263 -1.70 12.37 -28.98
N SER A 264 -3.00 12.61 -28.87
CA SER A 264 -3.63 13.88 -29.27
C SER A 264 -3.49 14.98 -28.20
N MET A 265 -3.48 14.63 -26.91
CA MET A 265 -3.39 15.57 -25.78
C MET A 265 -2.28 15.15 -24.79
N GLY A 266 -1.56 16.14 -24.25
CA GLY A 266 -0.41 15.88 -23.36
C GLY A 266 -0.78 15.84 -21.89
N GLU A 267 -2.08 15.99 -21.60
CA GLU A 267 -2.59 16.07 -20.24
C GLU A 267 -2.47 14.71 -19.54
N VAL A 268 -2.06 14.76 -18.27
CA VAL A 268 -1.87 13.56 -17.45
C VAL A 268 -2.89 13.56 -16.33
N VAL A 269 -3.74 12.54 -16.33
CA VAL A 269 -4.74 12.28 -15.29
C VAL A 269 -4.11 11.30 -14.30
N VAL A 270 -3.80 11.79 -13.10
CA VAL A 270 -3.25 10.95 -12.01
C VAL A 270 -4.40 10.47 -11.13
N LYS A 271 -4.43 9.16 -10.86
CA LYS A 271 -5.40 8.49 -10.03
C LYS A 271 -4.70 7.53 -9.07
N ASN A 272 -5.28 7.35 -7.90
CA ASN A 272 -4.88 6.35 -6.91
C ASN A 272 -5.90 5.20 -6.90
N PRO A 273 -5.57 4.03 -6.34
CA PRO A 273 -6.49 2.89 -6.27
C PRO A 273 -7.84 3.23 -5.63
N SER A 274 -7.84 4.15 -4.64
CA SER A 274 -9.06 4.64 -3.99
C SER A 274 -10.02 5.37 -4.92
N ASP A 275 -9.54 5.98 -6.01
CA ASP A 275 -10.39 6.72 -6.95
C ASP A 275 -11.24 5.79 -7.84
N PHE A 276 -10.87 4.50 -7.91
CA PHE A 276 -11.55 3.48 -8.70
C PHE A 276 -12.53 2.64 -7.88
N VAL A 277 -12.39 2.62 -6.56
CA VAL A 277 -13.17 1.74 -5.67
C VAL A 277 -14.36 2.52 -5.10
N GLY A 278 -15.57 2.12 -5.48
CA GLY A 278 -16.82 2.65 -4.95
C GLY A 278 -17.26 1.97 -3.64
N ALA A 279 -18.25 2.56 -2.98
CA ALA A 279 -18.82 2.05 -1.73
C ALA A 279 -19.88 0.96 -1.97
N VAL A 280 -20.47 0.89 -3.17
CA VAL A 280 -21.56 -0.02 -3.53
C VAL A 280 -21.21 -0.87 -4.77
N LEU A 281 -21.82 -2.04 -4.89
CA LEU A 281 -21.64 -2.95 -6.04
C LEU A 281 -22.02 -2.23 -7.33
N GLY A 282 -21.18 -2.34 -8.36
CA GLY A 282 -21.33 -1.65 -9.64
C GLY A 282 -20.84 -0.20 -9.68
N GLU A 283 -20.60 0.44 -8.52
CA GLU A 283 -20.09 1.82 -8.48
C GLU A 283 -18.63 1.89 -8.94
N SER A 284 -17.77 0.96 -8.50
CA SER A 284 -16.38 0.86 -8.97
C SER A 284 -16.29 0.74 -10.49
N GLU A 285 -17.23 0.02 -11.09
CA GLU A 285 -17.29 -0.23 -12.53
C GLU A 285 -17.67 1.05 -13.28
N LYS A 286 -18.68 1.78 -12.77
CA LYS A 286 -19.09 3.07 -13.28
C LYS A 286 -17.98 4.11 -13.17
N LEU A 287 -17.29 4.20 -12.03
CA LEU A 287 -16.17 5.10 -11.80
C LEU A 287 -15.01 4.80 -12.74
N THR A 288 -14.64 3.52 -12.86
CA THR A 288 -13.55 3.07 -13.74
C THR A 288 -13.85 3.39 -15.19
N ASN A 289 -15.06 3.09 -15.67
CA ASN A 289 -15.49 3.43 -17.03
C ASN A 289 -15.48 4.95 -17.27
N GLY A 290 -15.94 5.74 -16.30
CA GLY A 290 -15.89 7.21 -16.37
C GLY A 290 -14.46 7.75 -16.46
N ILE A 291 -13.55 7.23 -15.64
CA ILE A 291 -12.13 7.59 -15.67
C ILE A 291 -11.53 7.23 -17.03
N ILE A 292 -11.73 5.99 -17.49
CA ILE A 292 -11.20 5.52 -18.77
C ILE A 292 -11.74 6.38 -19.93
N ALA A 293 -13.04 6.67 -19.97
CA ALA A 293 -13.65 7.53 -20.98
C ALA A 293 -13.05 8.95 -20.97
N SER A 294 -12.79 9.53 -19.80
CA SER A 294 -12.20 10.87 -19.67
C SER A 294 -10.72 10.97 -20.11
N THR A 295 -10.06 9.81 -20.31
CA THR A 295 -8.63 9.73 -20.63
C THR A 295 -8.35 9.51 -22.11
N VAL A 296 -9.36 9.53 -22.98
CA VAL A 296 -9.13 9.58 -24.43
C VAL A 296 -8.35 10.85 -24.78
N GLY A 297 -7.30 10.69 -25.57
CA GLY A 297 -6.28 11.67 -25.89
C GLY A 297 -5.20 11.85 -24.84
N LYS A 298 -5.35 11.32 -23.62
CA LYS A 298 -4.56 11.68 -22.45
C LYS A 298 -3.72 10.49 -21.93
N VAL A 299 -2.86 10.78 -20.95
CA VAL A 299 -2.17 9.75 -20.16
C VAL A 299 -2.92 9.51 -18.86
N LEU A 300 -3.33 8.27 -18.59
CA LEU A 300 -3.84 7.84 -17.29
C LEU A 300 -2.68 7.26 -16.46
N VAL A 301 -2.36 7.90 -15.35
CA VAL A 301 -1.39 7.39 -14.36
C VAL A 301 -2.17 6.80 -13.20
N ILE A 302 -1.94 5.52 -12.93
CA ILE A 302 -2.38 4.86 -11.71
C ILE A 302 -1.16 4.78 -10.78
N ASP A 303 -1.08 5.70 -9.82
CA ASP A 303 -0.01 5.68 -8.82
C ASP A 303 -0.28 4.59 -7.79
N GLU A 304 0.78 3.96 -7.28
CA GLU A 304 0.69 2.81 -6.37
C GLU A 304 -0.30 1.72 -6.86
N ALA A 305 -0.20 1.35 -8.14
CA ALA A 305 -1.14 0.48 -8.81
C ALA A 305 -1.32 -0.89 -8.13
N TYR A 306 -0.30 -1.38 -7.41
CA TYR A 306 -0.38 -2.59 -6.57
C TYR A 306 -1.49 -2.50 -5.51
N GLY A 307 -1.97 -1.32 -5.13
CA GLY A 307 -3.12 -1.17 -4.22
C GLY A 307 -4.45 -1.65 -4.82
N LEU A 308 -4.52 -1.82 -6.15
CA LEU A 308 -5.62 -2.50 -6.85
C LEU A 308 -5.56 -4.03 -6.70
N SER A 309 -4.44 -4.57 -6.20
CA SER A 309 -4.40 -5.94 -5.68
C SER A 309 -4.80 -5.96 -4.22
N ASP A 310 -5.34 -7.09 -3.77
CA ASP A 310 -5.32 -7.39 -2.34
C ASP A 310 -3.88 -7.77 -2.02
N GLY A 311 -3.20 -6.89 -1.28
CA GLY A 311 -1.84 -7.18 -0.83
C GLY A 311 -1.82 -8.55 -0.19
N GLY A 312 -0.82 -9.37 -0.53
CA GLY A 312 -0.64 -10.75 -0.07
C GLY A 312 -0.47 -10.94 1.44
N THR A 313 -0.97 -10.04 2.28
CA THR A 313 -1.24 -10.33 3.68
C THR A 313 -2.46 -11.24 3.78
N SER A 314 -2.19 -12.53 3.73
CA SER A 314 -3.05 -13.64 4.12
C SER A 314 -3.45 -13.58 5.61
N GLN A 315 -4.04 -12.46 6.04
CA GLN A 315 -4.80 -12.37 7.28
C GLN A 315 -6.28 -12.50 6.95
N GLY A 316 -6.77 -13.73 7.02
CA GLY A 316 -8.20 -14.04 7.16
C GLY A 316 -9.01 -14.07 5.86
N GLY A 317 -9.20 -15.27 5.32
CA GLY A 317 -10.24 -15.54 4.32
C GLY A 317 -9.94 -15.06 2.90
N SER A 318 -9.71 -16.00 1.99
CA SER A 318 -9.59 -15.77 0.54
C SER A 318 -10.92 -15.29 -0.06
N PHE A 319 -11.31 -14.05 0.21
CA PHE A 319 -12.23 -13.31 -0.64
C PHE A 319 -11.44 -12.17 -1.26
N SER A 320 -11.03 -12.35 -2.52
CA SER A 320 -10.59 -11.24 -3.37
C SER A 320 -11.65 -10.16 -3.28
N ASN A 321 -11.27 -8.94 -2.91
CA ASN A 321 -12.15 -7.80 -2.81
C ASN A 321 -12.83 -7.60 -4.17
N PRO A 322 -14.13 -7.97 -4.32
CA PRO A 322 -14.77 -8.01 -5.63
C PRO A 322 -14.77 -6.64 -6.31
N PHE A 323 -14.74 -5.57 -5.50
CA PHE A 323 -14.66 -4.19 -5.98
C PHE A 323 -13.35 -3.88 -6.69
N LYS A 324 -12.22 -4.42 -6.22
CA LYS A 324 -10.89 -4.19 -6.81
C LYS A 324 -10.64 -5.06 -8.04
N SER A 325 -11.06 -6.32 -8.00
CA SER A 325 -10.94 -7.22 -9.15
C SER A 325 -11.77 -6.70 -10.34
N ALA A 326 -12.98 -6.19 -10.09
CA ALA A 326 -13.82 -5.59 -11.12
C ALA A 326 -13.14 -4.39 -11.83
N VAL A 327 -12.40 -3.56 -11.09
CA VAL A 327 -11.61 -2.44 -11.67
C VAL A 327 -10.56 -2.99 -12.65
N VAL A 328 -9.81 -4.00 -12.24
CA VAL A 328 -8.76 -4.61 -13.07
C VAL A 328 -9.35 -5.27 -14.30
N ASP A 329 -10.47 -5.97 -14.17
CA ASP A 329 -11.14 -6.62 -15.28
C ASP A 329 -11.63 -5.61 -16.32
N ILE A 330 -12.18 -4.46 -15.88
CA ILE A 330 -12.59 -3.37 -16.77
C ILE A 330 -11.39 -2.74 -17.46
N ILE A 331 -10.29 -2.52 -16.75
CA ILE A 331 -9.05 -2.04 -17.35
C ILE A 331 -8.58 -3.02 -18.43
N VAL A 332 -8.56 -4.33 -18.15
CA VAL A 332 -8.14 -5.35 -19.13
C VAL A 332 -9.09 -5.44 -20.31
N ALA A 333 -10.39 -5.29 -20.09
CA ALA A 333 -11.43 -5.34 -21.12
C ALA A 333 -11.46 -4.08 -22.00
N THR A 334 -11.12 -2.91 -21.46
CA THR A 334 -11.26 -1.62 -22.17
C THR A 334 -9.92 -1.14 -22.72
N VAL A 335 -8.82 -1.40 -22.03
CA VAL A 335 -7.47 -1.00 -22.43
C VAL A 335 -6.92 -2.06 -23.38
N HIS A 336 -7.00 -1.75 -24.67
CA HIS A 336 -6.46 -2.58 -25.72
C HIS A 336 -4.99 -2.19 -25.98
N SER A 337 -4.21 -3.13 -26.51
CA SER A 337 -2.82 -2.90 -26.93
C SER A 337 -2.72 -2.78 -28.44
N THR A 338 -3.73 -2.18 -29.09
CA THR A 338 -3.82 -2.04 -30.55
C THR A 338 -3.26 -0.69 -31.01
N VAL A 339 -2.81 -0.64 -32.27
CA VAL A 339 -2.22 0.59 -32.83
C VAL A 339 -3.29 1.64 -33.10
N GLY A 340 -2.99 2.89 -32.76
CA GLY A 340 -3.93 4.00 -32.91
C GLY A 340 -4.87 4.18 -31.72
N ASP A 341 -4.59 3.54 -30.58
CA ASP A 341 -5.19 3.94 -29.31
C ASP A 341 -4.64 5.31 -28.91
N ASP A 342 -5.54 6.29 -28.91
CA ASP A 342 -5.27 7.65 -28.45
C ASP A 342 -5.38 7.68 -26.91
N ARG A 343 -4.66 6.80 -26.23
CA ARG A 343 -4.60 6.71 -24.77
C ARG A 343 -3.34 5.99 -24.36
N CYS A 344 -2.71 6.45 -23.28
CA CYS A 344 -1.61 5.74 -22.64
C CYS A 344 -1.94 5.52 -21.17
N VAL A 345 -1.91 4.26 -20.72
CA VAL A 345 -2.06 3.91 -19.31
C VAL A 345 -0.69 3.59 -18.72
N LEU A 346 -0.35 4.23 -17.60
CA LEU A 346 0.86 4.04 -16.84
C LEU A 346 0.53 3.47 -15.47
N LEU A 347 1.10 2.31 -15.14
CA LEU A 347 1.02 1.73 -13.80
C LEU A 347 2.32 2.02 -13.05
N LEU A 348 2.25 2.76 -11.94
CA LEU A 348 3.41 3.09 -11.12
C LEU A 348 3.41 2.24 -9.85
N GLY A 349 4.59 1.76 -9.44
CA GLY A 349 4.71 1.02 -8.19
C GLY A 349 6.12 0.54 -7.86
N TYR A 350 6.24 -0.18 -6.75
CA TYR A 350 7.48 -0.84 -6.36
C TYR A 350 7.64 -2.16 -7.11
N ARG A 351 8.88 -2.54 -7.43
CA ARG A 351 9.17 -3.72 -8.26
C ARG A 351 8.50 -4.98 -7.71
N ASP A 352 8.82 -5.35 -6.47
CA ASP A 352 8.36 -6.60 -5.87
C ASP A 352 6.82 -6.67 -5.80
N GLN A 353 6.16 -5.58 -5.40
CA GLN A 353 4.71 -5.53 -5.26
C GLN A 353 3.97 -5.54 -6.62
N MET A 354 4.56 -4.91 -7.63
CA MET A 354 4.01 -4.93 -8.99
C MET A 354 4.16 -6.31 -9.65
N GLU A 355 5.29 -6.98 -9.43
CA GLU A 355 5.49 -8.36 -9.88
C GLU A 355 4.46 -9.30 -9.24
N GLU A 356 4.22 -9.18 -7.94
CA GLU A 356 3.20 -9.94 -7.22
C GLU A 356 1.79 -9.66 -7.77
N MET A 357 1.41 -8.39 -7.96
CA MET A 357 0.11 -8.01 -8.54
C MET A 357 -0.10 -8.62 -9.93
N LEU A 358 0.90 -8.52 -10.81
CA LEU A 358 0.80 -8.96 -12.20
C LEU A 358 0.71 -10.49 -12.32
N GLN A 359 1.27 -11.22 -11.36
CA GLN A 359 1.18 -12.68 -11.28
C GLN A 359 -0.16 -13.14 -10.71
N ASN A 360 -0.67 -12.44 -9.69
CA ASN A 360 -1.75 -12.96 -8.84
C ASN A 360 -3.15 -12.43 -9.15
N VAL A 361 -3.30 -11.26 -9.78
CA VAL A 361 -4.62 -10.62 -9.96
C VAL A 361 -5.34 -11.06 -11.23
N ASN A 362 -4.75 -10.82 -12.41
CA ASN A 362 -5.35 -11.21 -13.69
C ASN A 362 -4.25 -11.42 -14.75
N PRO A 363 -4.15 -12.61 -15.38
CA PRO A 363 -3.18 -12.87 -16.45
C PRO A 363 -3.29 -11.93 -17.66
N GLY A 364 -4.49 -11.40 -17.93
CA GLY A 364 -4.74 -10.41 -18.97
C GLY A 364 -4.03 -9.08 -18.73
N LEU A 365 -3.85 -8.69 -17.46
CA LEU A 365 -3.13 -7.47 -17.10
C LEU A 365 -1.66 -7.57 -17.51
N SER A 366 -1.01 -8.70 -17.23
CA SER A 366 0.37 -9.00 -17.65
C SER A 366 0.57 -8.96 -19.17
N ARG A 367 -0.46 -9.30 -19.96
CA ARG A 367 -0.40 -9.21 -21.43
C ARG A 367 -0.49 -7.77 -21.94
N ARG A 368 -1.29 -6.92 -21.29
CA ARG A 368 -1.46 -5.50 -21.66
C ARG A 368 -0.31 -4.63 -21.15
N PHE A 369 0.31 -5.04 -20.04
CA PHE A 369 1.40 -4.37 -19.35
C PHE A 369 2.57 -5.35 -19.14
N PRO A 370 3.34 -5.68 -20.19
CA PRO A 370 4.44 -6.62 -20.05
C PRO A 370 5.60 -6.01 -19.26
N LEU A 371 6.07 -6.74 -18.24
CA LEU A 371 7.21 -6.34 -17.39
C LEU A 371 8.50 -6.09 -18.18
N SER A 372 8.71 -6.79 -19.29
CA SER A 372 9.86 -6.57 -20.18
C SER A 372 9.92 -5.16 -20.79
N SER A 373 8.77 -4.47 -20.83
CA SER A 373 8.62 -3.12 -21.37
C SER A 373 8.65 -2.04 -20.28
N ALA A 374 8.81 -2.43 -19.01
CA ALA A 374 8.73 -1.53 -17.86
C ALA A 374 9.92 -0.57 -17.79
N PHE A 375 9.64 0.67 -17.40
CA PHE A 375 10.66 1.66 -17.10
C PHE A 375 11.16 1.44 -15.67
N THR A 376 12.43 1.06 -15.53
CA THR A 376 13.06 0.88 -14.23
C THR A 376 13.71 2.18 -13.78
N PHE A 377 13.23 2.69 -12.65
CA PHE A 377 13.77 3.82 -11.92
C PHE A 377 14.71 3.30 -10.83
N GLU A 378 16.00 3.38 -11.12
CA GLU A 378 17.06 2.96 -10.19
C GLU A 378 17.20 3.98 -9.05
N ASP A 379 17.71 3.49 -7.91
CA ASP A 379 18.08 4.37 -6.81
C ASP A 379 19.22 5.29 -7.22
N PHE A 380 19.17 6.53 -6.76
CA PHE A 380 20.22 7.50 -7.06
C PHE A 380 21.54 7.09 -6.39
N SER A 381 22.62 7.17 -7.14
CA SER A 381 23.97 7.05 -6.61
C SER A 381 24.30 8.23 -5.68
N GLN A 382 25.35 8.08 -4.86
CA GLN A 382 25.75 9.15 -3.93
C GLN A 382 26.11 10.46 -4.65
N SER A 383 26.72 10.39 -5.83
CA SER A 383 27.03 11.57 -6.65
C SER A 383 25.78 12.24 -7.23
N GLU A 384 24.77 11.46 -7.61
CA GLU A 384 23.47 11.95 -8.06
C GLU A 384 22.70 12.58 -6.91
N LEU A 385 22.66 11.96 -5.73
CA LEU A 385 22.06 12.52 -4.51
C LEU A 385 22.72 13.84 -4.10
N SER A 386 24.04 13.94 -4.22
CA SER A 386 24.79 15.20 -4.00
C SER A 386 24.36 16.30 -4.96
N SER A 387 24.18 15.95 -6.25
CA SER A 387 23.71 16.90 -7.27
C SER A 387 22.25 17.32 -7.04
N ILE A 388 21.40 16.40 -6.58
CA ILE A 388 20.00 16.66 -6.20
C ILE A 388 19.94 17.59 -4.98
N LEU A 389 20.79 17.37 -3.98
CA LEU A 389 20.92 18.24 -2.81
C LEU A 389 21.28 19.67 -3.23
N ASP A 390 22.30 19.84 -4.07
CA ASP A 390 22.72 21.16 -4.57
C ASP A 390 21.60 21.87 -5.34
N LEU A 391 20.89 21.13 -6.21
CA LEU A 391 19.76 21.65 -6.98
C LEU A 391 18.62 22.12 -6.07
N LYS A 392 18.28 21.35 -5.05
CA LYS A 392 17.21 21.69 -4.10
C LYS A 392 17.58 22.89 -3.23
N LEU A 393 18.81 22.93 -2.73
CA LEU A 393 19.35 24.06 -1.97
C LEU A 393 19.31 25.36 -2.80
N LYS A 394 19.76 25.30 -4.07
CA LYS A 394 19.71 26.43 -5.00
C LYS A 394 18.28 26.93 -5.25
N ASN A 395 17.34 26.02 -5.49
CA ASN A 395 15.94 26.37 -5.72
C ASN A 395 15.26 27.00 -4.50
N GLN A 396 15.71 26.63 -3.30
CA GLN A 396 15.16 27.12 -2.03
C GLN A 396 15.95 28.32 -1.46
N GLY A 397 17.02 28.76 -2.13
CA GLY A 397 17.84 29.90 -1.72
C GLY A 397 18.73 29.64 -0.48
N PHE A 398 19.03 28.38 -0.17
CA PHE A 398 19.93 28.01 0.92
C PHE A 398 21.31 27.63 0.40
N GLY A 399 22.35 28.03 1.13
CA GLY A 399 23.70 27.49 1.01
C GLY A 399 23.95 26.37 2.02
N VAL A 400 24.97 25.56 1.77
CA VAL A 400 25.44 24.54 2.72
C VAL A 400 26.95 24.63 2.87
N THR A 401 27.46 24.48 4.10
CA THR A 401 28.91 24.42 4.31
C THR A 401 29.50 23.10 3.79
N PRO A 402 30.79 23.04 3.40
CA PRO A 402 31.41 21.80 2.92
C PRO A 402 31.33 20.65 3.93
N LYS A 403 31.53 20.93 5.23
CA LYS A 403 31.42 19.94 6.30
C LYS A 403 29.97 19.43 6.43
N ALA A 404 28.98 20.32 6.35
CA ALA A 404 27.57 19.94 6.38
C ALA A 404 27.18 19.07 5.18
N LYS A 405 27.71 19.38 3.98
CA LYS A 405 27.46 18.57 2.78
C LYS A 405 27.96 17.14 2.94
N GLN A 406 29.14 16.95 3.52
CA GLN A 406 29.66 15.62 3.84
C GLN A 406 28.74 14.87 4.81
N VAL A 407 28.31 15.53 5.89
CA VAL A 407 27.42 14.94 6.90
C VAL A 407 26.09 14.49 6.28
N VAL A 408 25.50 15.30 5.39
CA VAL A 408 24.27 14.93 4.68
C VAL A 408 24.47 13.68 3.81
N LEU A 409 25.59 13.59 3.09
CA LEU A 409 25.89 12.42 2.26
C LEU A 409 26.10 11.16 3.10
N GLU A 410 26.72 11.27 4.28
CA GLU A 410 26.87 10.17 5.24
C GLU A 410 25.51 9.76 5.85
N MET A 411 24.63 10.72 6.15
CA MET A 411 23.26 10.43 6.60
C MET A 411 22.45 9.71 5.53
N LEU A 412 22.55 10.15 4.27
CA LEU A 412 21.88 9.51 3.14
C LEU A 412 22.40 8.09 2.91
N ASP A 413 23.71 7.85 3.03
CA ASP A 413 24.27 6.51 2.87
C ASP A 413 23.83 5.55 3.98
N ARG A 414 23.66 6.05 5.21
CA ARG A 414 23.01 5.31 6.31
C ARG A 414 21.54 5.02 6.00
N ALA A 415 20.80 6.01 5.50
CA ALA A 415 19.38 5.87 5.14
C ALA A 415 19.16 4.89 3.99
N ARG A 416 20.11 4.73 3.06
CA ARG A 416 20.07 3.72 1.98
C ARG A 416 19.97 2.28 2.47
N ASN A 417 20.41 2.01 3.71
CA ASN A 417 20.32 0.68 4.31
C ASN A 417 18.93 0.39 4.92
N ARG A 418 18.06 1.41 5.05
CA ARG A 418 16.70 1.26 5.57
C ARG A 418 15.77 0.64 4.52
N PRO A 419 14.72 -0.09 4.96
CA PRO A 419 13.66 -0.47 4.04
C PRO A 419 12.97 0.78 3.49
N ASN A 420 12.60 0.75 2.21
CA ASN A 420 11.88 1.84 1.54
C ASN A 420 12.63 3.18 1.51
N PHE A 421 13.95 3.17 1.27
CA PHE A 421 14.74 4.39 1.10
C PHE A 421 14.09 5.36 0.09
N GLY A 422 13.81 6.58 0.56
CA GLY A 422 13.01 7.57 -0.18
C GLY A 422 13.75 8.34 -1.27
N ASN A 423 15.00 7.98 -1.61
CA ASN A 423 15.80 8.63 -2.66
C ASN A 423 15.80 10.17 -2.56
N ALA A 424 15.37 10.90 -3.60
CA ALA A 424 15.31 12.36 -3.55
C ALA A 424 14.31 12.87 -2.51
N GLY A 425 13.30 12.08 -2.15
CA GLY A 425 12.38 12.39 -1.05
C GLY A 425 13.08 12.34 0.31
N GLU A 426 14.06 11.45 0.50
CA GLU A 426 14.88 11.43 1.71
C GLU A 426 15.68 12.73 1.88
N VAL A 427 16.18 13.28 0.76
CA VAL A 427 16.86 14.59 0.75
C VAL A 427 15.90 15.70 1.21
N ASP A 428 14.62 15.65 0.85
CA ASP A 428 13.63 16.63 1.33
C ASP A 428 13.38 16.49 2.84
N ILE A 429 13.25 15.26 3.33
CA ILE A 429 13.08 14.98 4.76
C ILE A 429 14.24 15.57 5.55
N LEU A 430 15.48 15.26 5.16
CA LEU A 430 16.69 15.77 5.82
C LEU A 430 16.80 17.30 5.74
N LEU A 431 16.49 17.91 4.59
CA LEU A 431 16.51 19.36 4.45
C LEU A 431 15.43 20.04 5.31
N ASN A 432 14.24 19.46 5.42
CA ASN A 432 13.17 20.02 6.24
C ASN A 432 13.50 19.95 7.73
N GLU A 433 14.06 18.82 8.20
CA GLU A 433 14.59 18.72 9.55
C GLU A 433 15.70 19.74 9.80
N ALA A 434 16.66 19.86 8.88
CA ALA A 434 17.78 20.78 9.04
C ALA A 434 17.35 22.24 9.10
N LYS A 435 16.42 22.67 8.25
CA LYS A 435 15.85 24.01 8.34
C LYS A 435 15.14 24.26 9.67
N SER A 436 14.40 23.26 10.17
CA SER A 436 13.73 23.37 11.47
C SER A 436 14.74 23.54 12.61
N ARG A 437 15.83 22.78 12.61
CA ARG A 437 16.93 22.93 13.59
C ARG A 437 17.67 24.26 13.43
N HIS A 438 17.97 24.66 12.20
CA HIS A 438 18.59 25.95 11.89
C HIS A 438 17.74 27.12 12.39
N GLN A 439 16.43 27.09 12.15
CA GLN A 439 15.49 28.11 12.62
C GLN A 439 15.47 28.19 14.15
N LYS A 440 15.46 27.04 14.85
CA LYS A 440 15.56 27.00 16.32
C LYS A 440 16.87 27.61 16.82
N ARG A 441 18.00 27.32 16.15
CA ARG A 441 19.31 27.90 16.49
C ARG A 441 19.38 29.40 16.22
N LEU A 442 18.79 29.86 15.12
CA LEU A 442 18.71 31.27 14.76
C LEU A 442 17.90 32.05 15.80
N THR A 443 16.71 31.56 16.18
CA THR A 443 15.87 32.15 17.22
C THR A 443 16.57 32.17 18.59
N ALA A 444 17.36 31.15 18.90
CA ALA A 444 18.14 31.07 20.14
C ALA A 444 19.46 31.88 20.11
N GLY A 445 19.76 32.61 19.03
CA GLY A 445 21.01 33.37 18.88
C GLY A 445 22.27 32.52 18.74
N LYS A 446 22.15 31.21 18.49
CA LYS A 446 23.27 30.26 18.38
C LYS A 446 23.94 30.28 17.00
N THR A 447 23.38 30.99 16.03
CA THR A 447 24.00 31.24 14.72
C THR A 447 23.58 32.60 14.18
N ALA A 448 24.48 33.26 13.47
CA ALA A 448 24.23 34.55 12.79
C ALA A 448 23.95 34.38 11.29
N ARG A 449 24.13 33.17 10.74
CA ARG A 449 23.95 32.89 9.31
C ARG A 449 22.48 32.59 9.03
N THR A 450 21.81 33.44 8.25
CA THR A 450 20.38 33.28 8.00
C THR A 450 20.07 32.20 6.96
N SER A 451 20.87 32.11 5.90
CA SER A 451 20.59 31.27 4.73
C SER A 451 21.61 30.17 4.46
N THR A 452 22.51 29.87 5.41
CA THR A 452 23.54 28.84 5.24
C THR A 452 23.40 27.77 6.30
N LEU A 453 23.16 26.53 5.88
CA LEU A 453 23.05 25.37 6.75
C LEU A 453 24.44 24.81 7.13
N GLU A 454 24.56 24.47 8.41
CA GLU A 454 25.78 23.97 9.05
C GLU A 454 25.59 22.50 9.46
N ALA A 455 26.69 21.83 9.81
CA ALA A 455 26.66 20.38 10.08
C ALA A 455 25.72 20.01 11.23
N LEU A 456 25.69 20.87 12.26
CA LEU A 456 24.80 20.76 13.43
C LEU A 456 23.30 20.83 13.08
N ASP A 457 22.94 21.42 11.94
CA ASP A 457 21.54 21.49 11.53
C ASP A 457 21.06 20.12 11.03
N PHE A 458 21.96 19.33 10.43
CA PHE A 458 21.64 18.01 9.89
C PHE A 458 21.78 16.88 10.92
N ASP A 459 22.88 16.85 11.66
CA ASP A 459 23.14 15.86 12.71
C ASP A 459 23.78 16.56 13.90
N GLU A 460 23.09 16.59 15.05
CA GLU A 460 23.61 17.19 16.29
C GLU A 460 24.87 16.47 16.78
N ASN A 461 25.00 15.20 16.41
CA ASN A 461 26.13 14.33 16.74
C ASN A 461 27.04 14.10 15.53
N TYR A 462 27.09 14.99 14.54
CA TYR A 462 27.87 14.76 13.31
C TYR A 462 29.37 14.45 13.53
N GLU A 463 29.95 14.90 14.64
CA GLU A 463 31.34 14.60 15.02
C GLU A 463 31.54 13.19 15.58
N ARG A 464 30.49 12.39 15.72
CA ARG A 464 30.51 10.99 16.17
C ARG A 464 31.59 10.11 15.53
N HIS A 465 31.99 10.37 14.28
CA HIS A 465 33.05 9.64 13.60
C HIS A 465 34.46 10.12 14.02
N GLU A 466 34.59 11.41 14.34
CA GLU A 466 35.79 12.00 14.95
C GLU A 466 35.87 11.66 16.45
N ARG A 467 34.71 11.47 17.10
CA ARG A 467 34.52 11.02 18.50
C ARG A 467 34.20 9.53 18.61
N ALA A 468 34.65 8.70 17.65
CA ALA A 468 34.43 7.25 17.65
C ALA A 468 35.15 6.52 18.81
N GLU A 469 35.34 7.17 19.94
CA GLU A 469 35.37 6.53 21.24
C GLU A 469 33.94 6.54 21.79
N THR A 470 33.04 5.73 21.23
CA THR A 470 32.21 4.98 22.16
C THR A 470 33.23 4.16 22.91
N ASN A 471 33.66 4.64 24.07
CA ASN A 471 34.64 3.93 24.87
C ASN A 471 33.98 2.60 25.20
N VAL A 472 34.31 1.55 24.43
CA VAL A 472 33.68 0.24 24.54
C VAL A 472 33.91 -0.27 25.94
N GLU A 473 35.07 0.04 26.54
CA GLU A 473 35.36 -0.25 27.94
C GLU A 473 34.40 0.49 28.86
N GLN A 474 34.07 1.76 28.60
CA GLN A 474 33.09 2.50 29.39
C GLN A 474 31.65 1.99 29.21
N LEU A 475 31.29 1.54 28.00
CA LEU A 475 29.98 0.97 27.71
C LEU A 475 29.79 -0.39 28.39
N PHE A 476 30.87 -1.16 28.52
CA PHE A 476 30.89 -2.48 29.16
C PHE A 476 31.46 -2.47 30.59
N LYS A 477 31.86 -1.30 31.14
CA LYS A 477 32.40 -1.15 32.50
C LYS A 477 31.50 -1.76 33.56
N ASP A 478 30.19 -1.69 33.29
CA ASP A 478 29.19 -2.21 34.20
C ASP A 478 28.85 -3.69 34.03
N THR A 479 29.49 -4.38 33.09
CA THR A 479 29.20 -5.76 32.70
C THR A 479 30.42 -6.64 32.94
N ILE A 480 30.30 -7.52 33.93
CA ILE A 480 31.35 -8.42 34.40
C ILE A 480 31.47 -9.62 33.45
N GLY A 481 32.69 -10.09 33.16
CA GLY A 481 32.95 -11.30 32.37
C GLY A 481 32.89 -11.13 30.85
N CYS A 482 33.02 -9.90 30.34
CA CYS A 482 32.91 -9.55 28.91
C CYS A 482 34.22 -9.06 28.29
N GLU A 483 35.38 -9.31 28.91
CA GLU A 483 36.66 -8.70 28.53
C GLU A 483 37.09 -9.11 27.11
N ARG A 484 36.91 -10.40 26.77
CA ARG A 484 37.25 -10.93 25.44
C ARG A 484 36.36 -10.36 24.35
N LEU A 485 35.07 -10.15 24.65
CA LEU A 485 34.12 -9.53 23.74
C LEU A 485 34.48 -8.06 23.49
N VAL A 486 34.84 -7.32 24.54
CA VAL A 486 35.27 -5.92 24.42
C VAL A 486 36.47 -5.81 23.49
N ALA A 487 37.47 -6.68 23.64
CA ALA A 487 38.62 -6.73 22.74
C ALA A 487 38.23 -7.02 21.27
N THR A 488 37.30 -7.96 21.04
CA THR A 488 36.81 -8.26 19.69
C THR A 488 36.09 -7.06 19.06
N LEU A 489 35.20 -6.39 19.82
CA LEU A 489 34.47 -5.21 19.34
C LEU A 489 35.39 -4.02 19.07
N GLN A 490 36.41 -3.81 19.92
CA GLN A 490 37.47 -2.82 19.66
C GLN A 490 38.22 -3.15 18.36
N GLY A 491 38.53 -4.44 18.13
CA GLY A 491 39.14 -4.91 16.89
C GLY A 491 38.30 -4.57 15.65
N TYR A 492 36.98 -4.72 15.71
CA TYR A 492 36.10 -4.33 14.59
C TYR A 492 36.06 -2.81 14.37
N GLN A 493 36.06 -2.00 15.43
CA GLN A 493 36.14 -0.54 15.31
C GLN A 493 37.45 -0.11 14.64
N GLU A 494 38.57 -0.72 15.03
CA GLU A 494 39.87 -0.40 14.46
C GLU A 494 39.99 -0.86 13.00
N ALA A 495 39.51 -2.06 12.68
CA ALA A 495 39.44 -2.57 11.32
C ALA A 495 38.57 -1.67 10.42
N ALA A 496 37.41 -1.21 10.93
CA ALA A 496 36.55 -0.27 10.21
C ALA A 496 37.30 1.02 9.88
N ARG A 497 38.03 1.57 10.86
CA ARG A 497 38.82 2.80 10.72
C ARG A 497 39.93 2.65 9.69
N MET A 498 40.71 1.58 9.77
CA MET A 498 41.81 1.32 8.83
C MET A 498 41.29 1.12 7.41
N THR A 499 40.20 0.36 7.24
CA THR A 499 39.60 0.08 5.93
C THR A 499 39.06 1.37 5.29
N LYS A 500 38.41 2.23 6.08
CA LYS A 500 37.92 3.54 5.63
C LYS A 500 39.07 4.50 5.27
N ALA A 501 40.16 4.49 6.04
CA ALA A 501 41.35 5.29 5.74
C ALA A 501 42.04 4.86 4.43
N LEU A 502 41.92 3.59 4.05
CA LEU A 502 42.39 3.04 2.79
C LEU A 502 41.41 3.22 1.62
N GLY A 503 40.22 3.80 1.85
CA GLY A 503 39.19 3.98 0.82
C GLY A 503 38.49 2.68 0.40
N LEU A 504 38.62 1.62 1.18
CA LEU A 504 37.93 0.34 0.98
C LEU A 504 36.61 0.33 1.76
N ASP A 505 35.65 -0.52 1.36
CA ASP A 505 34.37 -0.66 2.08
C ASP A 505 34.56 -1.43 3.41
N PRO A 506 34.32 -0.80 4.57
CA PRO A 506 34.43 -1.46 5.88
C PRO A 506 33.47 -2.64 6.05
N LYS A 507 32.36 -2.67 5.31
CA LYS A 507 31.37 -3.76 5.36
C LYS A 507 31.90 -5.07 4.78
N GLU A 508 33.00 -5.07 4.03
CA GLU A 508 33.63 -6.27 3.50
C GLU A 508 34.47 -7.02 4.55
N GLN A 509 34.93 -6.34 5.60
CA GLN A 509 35.85 -6.94 6.58
C GLN A 509 35.21 -7.30 7.92
N ILE A 510 33.98 -6.82 8.19
CA ILE A 510 33.33 -6.98 9.49
C ILE A 510 32.13 -7.93 9.37
N PRO A 511 31.96 -8.88 10.31
CA PRO A 511 30.82 -9.78 10.32
C PRO A 511 29.51 -9.06 10.66
N PHE A 512 28.40 -9.48 10.03
CA PHE A 512 27.04 -8.99 10.29
C PHE A 512 26.13 -10.06 10.90
N THR A 513 26.67 -11.24 11.18
CA THR A 513 25.94 -12.43 11.64
C THR A 513 26.73 -13.05 12.77
N PHE A 514 26.10 -13.18 13.94
CA PHE A 514 26.75 -13.60 15.18
C PHE A 514 25.98 -14.73 15.85
N LEU A 515 26.71 -15.62 16.49
CA LEU A 515 26.16 -16.72 17.27
C LEU A 515 26.55 -16.55 18.74
N PHE A 516 25.56 -16.31 19.60
CA PHE A 516 25.76 -16.12 21.03
C PHE A 516 25.49 -17.44 21.76
N ARG A 517 26.52 -18.01 22.38
CA ARG A 517 26.44 -19.28 23.10
C ARG A 517 26.77 -19.09 24.56
N GLY A 518 26.00 -19.69 25.44
CA GLY A 518 26.41 -19.80 26.84
C GLY A 518 25.26 -20.03 27.81
N PRO A 519 25.55 -20.22 29.10
CA PRO A 519 24.57 -20.48 30.15
C PRO A 519 23.50 -19.37 30.30
N PRO A 520 22.35 -19.64 30.94
CA PRO A 520 21.34 -18.63 31.18
C PRO A 520 21.88 -17.55 32.13
N GLY A 521 21.43 -16.30 31.92
CA GLY A 521 21.79 -15.17 32.77
C GLY A 521 23.24 -14.68 32.64
N THR A 522 23.94 -15.01 31.55
CA THR A 522 25.29 -14.47 31.25
C THR A 522 25.28 -13.14 30.47
N GLY A 523 24.10 -12.52 30.30
CA GLY A 523 23.99 -11.19 29.68
C GLY A 523 23.95 -11.15 28.16
N LYS A 524 23.63 -12.27 27.47
CA LYS A 524 23.50 -12.34 25.99
C LYS A 524 22.63 -11.22 25.40
N SER A 525 21.40 -11.05 25.89
CA SER A 525 20.47 -10.04 25.38
C SER A 525 20.91 -8.61 25.71
N THR A 526 21.48 -8.39 26.90
CA THR A 526 22.07 -7.09 27.29
C THR A 526 23.25 -6.72 26.39
N THR A 527 24.06 -7.70 26.04
CA THR A 527 25.21 -7.54 25.14
C THR A 527 24.78 -7.19 23.73
N ALA A 528 23.75 -7.84 23.19
CA ALA A 528 23.19 -7.51 21.88
C ALA A 528 22.77 -6.04 21.78
N ARG A 529 22.17 -5.49 22.86
CA ARG A 529 21.79 -4.06 22.95
C ARG A 529 22.99 -3.13 22.94
N LYS A 530 24.02 -3.43 23.72
CA LYS A 530 25.26 -2.64 23.73
C LYS A 530 25.98 -2.70 22.39
N MET A 531 25.99 -3.88 21.77
CA MET A 531 26.56 -4.09 20.44
C MET A 531 25.82 -3.29 19.37
N GLY A 532 24.48 -3.22 19.41
CA GLY A 532 23.71 -2.34 18.51
C GLY A 532 24.16 -0.89 18.57
N LYS A 533 24.46 -0.37 19.77
CA LYS A 533 25.03 0.97 19.94
C LYS A 533 26.42 1.09 19.31
N VAL A 534 27.32 0.12 19.52
CA VAL A 534 28.67 0.12 18.93
C VAL A 534 28.62 0.16 17.40
N PHE A 535 27.79 -0.68 16.79
CA PHE A 535 27.67 -0.74 15.32
C PHE A 535 26.94 0.49 14.74
N TYR A 536 26.00 1.07 15.47
CA TYR A 536 25.38 2.35 15.12
C TYR A 536 26.38 3.52 15.16
N ASP A 537 27.18 3.60 16.22
CA ASP A 537 28.19 4.64 16.40
C ASP A 537 29.31 4.52 15.34
N ALA A 538 29.70 3.29 15.01
CA ALA A 538 30.63 2.98 13.93
C ALA A 538 30.07 3.25 12.51
N GLY A 539 28.77 3.52 12.38
CA GLY A 539 28.11 3.91 11.13
C GLY A 539 27.61 2.75 10.26
N PHE A 540 27.59 1.52 10.76
CA PHE A 540 27.08 0.34 10.06
C PHE A 540 25.57 0.24 10.09
N LEU A 541 24.96 0.69 11.19
CA LEU A 541 23.52 0.66 11.41
C LEU A 541 22.91 2.06 11.31
N SER A 542 21.65 2.10 10.91
CA SER A 542 20.87 3.35 10.84
C SER A 542 20.19 3.69 12.17
N GLU A 543 20.05 2.70 13.06
CA GLU A 543 19.51 2.82 14.42
C GLU A 543 20.28 1.90 15.39
N ALA A 544 20.36 2.29 16.66
CA ALA A 544 20.94 1.47 17.73
C ALA A 544 19.93 0.48 18.35
N THR A 545 18.73 0.38 17.78
CA THR A 545 17.62 -0.43 18.26
C THR A 545 17.90 -1.92 18.07
N VAL A 546 17.39 -2.73 19.01
CA VAL A 546 17.44 -4.20 18.92
C VAL A 546 16.02 -4.73 18.90
N HIS A 547 15.72 -5.52 17.88
CA HIS A 547 14.46 -6.24 17.73
C HIS A 547 14.63 -7.63 18.33
N ASP A 548 14.06 -7.83 19.51
CA ASP A 548 14.03 -9.12 20.18
C ASP A 548 12.89 -9.96 19.60
N CYS A 549 13.20 -11.18 19.17
CA CYS A 549 12.22 -12.17 18.74
C CYS A 549 12.57 -13.56 19.28
N SER A 550 11.55 -14.39 19.48
CA SER A 550 11.72 -15.78 19.88
C SER A 550 11.62 -16.69 18.65
N ALA A 551 12.11 -17.92 18.79
CA ALA A 551 11.90 -18.96 17.77
C ALA A 551 10.42 -19.14 17.36
N SER A 552 9.48 -18.92 18.29
CA SER A 552 8.04 -19.06 18.02
C SER A 552 7.48 -17.96 17.12
N ASP A 553 8.12 -16.79 17.08
CA ASP A 553 7.70 -15.66 16.25
C ASP A 553 8.04 -15.89 14.77
N LEU A 554 9.07 -16.68 14.49
CA LEU A 554 9.49 -17.08 13.15
C LEU A 554 8.62 -18.20 12.56
N VAL A 555 8.00 -19.01 13.43
CA VAL A 555 7.28 -20.22 13.03
C VAL A 555 5.80 -19.91 12.70
N GLY A 556 5.34 -20.40 11.53
CA GLY A 556 3.94 -20.32 11.12
C GLY A 556 3.01 -21.23 11.93
N GLN A 557 1.74 -20.86 12.05
CA GLN A 557 0.70 -21.74 12.60
C GLN A 557 0.10 -22.66 11.51
N TYR A 558 0.26 -22.27 10.24
CA TYR A 558 -0.25 -22.95 9.07
C TYR A 558 0.84 -23.07 7.98
N VAL A 559 0.70 -24.07 7.10
CA VAL A 559 1.61 -24.30 5.96
C VAL A 559 1.66 -23.07 5.06
N GLY A 560 2.87 -22.63 4.71
CA GLY A 560 3.12 -21.47 3.84
C GLY A 560 3.13 -20.11 4.55
N GLN A 561 2.86 -20.05 5.86
CA GLN A 561 2.91 -18.80 6.64
C GLN A 561 4.32 -18.48 7.16
N THR A 562 5.16 -19.50 7.35
CA THR A 562 6.48 -19.38 7.97
C THR A 562 7.41 -18.46 7.18
N GLY A 563 7.57 -18.69 5.88
CA GLY A 563 8.47 -17.88 5.05
C GLY A 563 8.15 -16.37 5.06
N PRO A 564 6.89 -15.95 4.82
CA PRO A 564 6.48 -14.55 4.96
C PRO A 564 6.76 -13.94 6.34
N LYS A 565 6.53 -14.69 7.44
CA LYS A 565 6.84 -14.20 8.80
C LYS A 565 8.32 -13.90 9.00
N VAL A 566 9.18 -14.81 8.56
CA VAL A 566 10.65 -14.63 8.62
C VAL A 566 11.05 -13.36 7.86
N ARG A 567 10.56 -13.18 6.63
CA ARG A 567 10.83 -11.99 5.82
C ARG A 567 10.32 -10.70 6.48
N GLN A 568 9.13 -10.72 7.08
CA GLN A 568 8.58 -9.56 7.78
C GLN A 568 9.43 -9.15 9.00
N LEU A 569 9.95 -10.12 9.76
CA LEU A 569 10.84 -9.86 10.88
C LEU A 569 12.19 -9.28 10.42
N LEU A 570 12.75 -9.82 9.33
CA LEU A 570 13.97 -9.29 8.73
C LEU A 570 13.78 -7.87 8.20
N ASP A 571 12.66 -7.62 7.51
CA ASP A 571 12.30 -6.29 7.01
C ASP A 571 12.15 -5.28 8.14
N LYS A 572 11.55 -5.68 9.26
CA LYS A 572 11.42 -4.84 10.45
C LYS A 572 12.77 -4.49 11.08
N ALA A 573 13.76 -5.37 10.95
CA ALA A 573 15.09 -5.19 11.54
C ALA A 573 16.14 -4.61 10.58
N LEU A 574 15.77 -4.26 9.33
CA LEU A 574 16.69 -3.65 8.37
C LEU A 574 17.26 -2.33 8.91
N GLY A 575 18.58 -2.21 8.92
CA GLY A 575 19.31 -1.07 9.47
C GLY A 575 19.46 -1.08 10.99
N ALA A 576 19.08 -2.18 11.67
CA ALA A 576 19.15 -2.38 13.12
C ALA A 576 19.72 -3.78 13.47
N VAL A 577 19.61 -4.20 14.73
CA VAL A 577 19.98 -5.56 15.19
C VAL A 577 18.73 -6.43 15.36
N LEU A 578 18.74 -7.64 14.81
CA LEU A 578 17.75 -8.69 15.05
C LEU A 578 18.34 -9.72 16.02
N LEU A 579 17.76 -9.84 17.21
CA LEU A 579 18.10 -10.87 18.18
C LEU A 579 17.05 -11.98 18.15
N ILE A 580 17.47 -13.19 17.77
CA ILE A 580 16.66 -14.40 17.87
C ILE A 580 17.08 -15.13 19.14
N ASP A 581 16.32 -14.92 20.21
CA ASP A 581 16.59 -15.58 21.49
C ASP A 581 16.01 -17.01 21.50
N GLU A 582 16.67 -17.89 22.24
CA GLU A 582 16.31 -19.31 22.34
C GLU A 582 16.21 -19.99 20.95
N ALA A 583 17.11 -19.63 20.04
CA ALA A 583 17.11 -20.05 18.64
C ALA A 583 17.15 -21.58 18.47
N TYR A 584 17.65 -22.31 19.47
CA TYR A 584 17.69 -23.77 19.47
C TYR A 584 16.31 -24.44 19.38
N ARG A 585 15.23 -23.75 19.74
CA ARG A 585 13.86 -24.25 19.55
C ARG A 585 13.50 -24.44 18.08
N LEU A 586 14.27 -23.86 17.16
CA LEU A 586 14.13 -24.08 15.72
C LEU A 586 14.69 -25.44 15.25
N ARG A 587 15.20 -26.27 16.16
CA ARG A 587 15.76 -27.60 15.84
C ARG A 587 14.68 -28.61 15.47
N GLU A 588 13.49 -28.52 16.07
CA GLU A 588 12.43 -29.53 15.98
C GLU A 588 11.15 -28.96 15.35
N GLY A 589 10.54 -29.72 14.44
CA GLY A 589 9.28 -29.35 13.76
C GLY A 589 9.45 -28.99 12.27
N HIS A 590 8.46 -29.35 11.46
CA HIS A 590 8.48 -29.09 10.00
C HIS A 590 8.52 -27.58 9.68
N PHE A 591 7.72 -26.77 10.39
CA PHE A 591 7.71 -25.33 10.23
C PHE A 591 8.99 -24.65 10.76
N ALA A 592 9.66 -25.23 11.75
CA ALA A 592 10.92 -24.69 12.27
C ALA A 592 12.06 -24.82 11.25
N LYS A 593 12.12 -25.94 10.52
CA LYS A 593 13.07 -26.12 9.40
C LYS A 593 12.78 -25.14 8.26
N GLU A 594 11.51 -24.98 7.88
CA GLU A 594 11.09 -24.00 6.87
C GLU A 594 11.53 -22.57 7.25
N ALA A 595 11.37 -22.19 8.52
CA ALA A 595 11.80 -20.88 9.01
C ALA A 595 13.30 -20.68 8.87
N LEU A 596 14.07 -21.72 9.19
CA LEU A 596 15.52 -21.68 9.14
C LEU A 596 16.05 -21.61 7.70
N ASP A 597 15.45 -22.39 6.80
CA ASP A 597 15.80 -22.39 5.38
C ASP A 597 15.49 -21.03 4.74
N GLU A 598 14.33 -20.42 5.04
CA GLU A 598 14.02 -19.07 4.58
C GLU A 598 14.97 -18.03 5.19
N LEU A 599 15.36 -18.15 6.46
CA LEU A 599 16.32 -17.24 7.09
C LEU A 599 17.69 -17.32 6.38
N VAL A 600 18.19 -18.54 6.14
CA VAL A 600 19.47 -18.75 5.44
C VAL A 600 19.41 -18.23 4.00
N ASP A 601 18.32 -18.47 3.29
CA ASP A 601 18.10 -17.94 1.94
C ASP A 601 18.05 -16.40 1.95
N ALA A 602 17.26 -15.81 2.87
CA ALA A 602 17.10 -14.37 2.97
C ALA A 602 18.42 -13.65 3.28
N ILE A 603 19.27 -14.18 4.17
CA ILE A 603 20.58 -13.59 4.49
C ILE A 603 21.49 -13.47 3.25
N THR A 604 21.30 -14.32 2.23
CA THR A 604 22.08 -14.26 0.99
C THR A 604 21.56 -13.24 -0.02
N LYS A 605 20.30 -12.80 0.10
CA LYS A 605 19.68 -11.82 -0.80
C LYS A 605 20.28 -10.43 -0.56
N ASP A 606 20.57 -9.70 -1.64
CA ASP A 606 21.15 -8.34 -1.59
C ASP A 606 20.31 -7.33 -0.79
N ARG A 607 19.02 -7.63 -0.60
CA ARG A 607 18.09 -6.87 0.24
C ARG A 607 18.51 -6.87 1.72
N TYR A 608 18.99 -7.99 2.25
CA TYR A 608 19.29 -8.15 3.68
C TYR A 608 20.79 -8.23 3.95
N ARG A 609 21.57 -8.74 2.99
CA ARG A 609 23.01 -8.92 3.11
C ARG A 609 23.72 -7.61 3.50
N LYS A 610 24.39 -7.62 4.66
CA LYS A 610 25.16 -6.48 5.22
C LYS A 610 24.35 -5.19 5.44
N ARG A 611 23.03 -5.33 5.62
CA ARG A 611 22.12 -4.21 5.93
C ARG A 611 21.50 -4.27 7.32
N LEU A 612 21.64 -5.40 8.01
CA LEU A 612 21.25 -5.58 9.42
C LEU A 612 22.23 -6.53 10.11
N ILE A 613 22.23 -6.54 11.44
CA ILE A 613 22.97 -7.52 12.23
C ILE A 613 22.01 -8.58 12.72
N ILE A 614 22.35 -9.86 12.54
CA ILE A 614 21.53 -10.99 13.01
C ILE A 614 22.29 -11.74 14.10
N ILE A 615 21.67 -11.89 15.26
CA ILE A 615 22.24 -12.59 16.41
C ILE A 615 21.35 -13.77 16.76
N LEU A 616 21.89 -14.99 16.68
CA LEU A 616 21.23 -16.19 17.18
C LEU A 616 21.75 -16.47 18.60
N ALA A 617 20.87 -16.49 19.59
CA ALA A 617 21.25 -16.75 20.98
C ALA A 617 20.68 -18.08 21.51
N GLY A 618 21.47 -18.80 22.31
CA GLY A 618 21.03 -20.02 22.98
C GLY A 618 22.09 -20.67 23.87
N TYR A 619 21.77 -21.84 24.40
CA TYR A 619 22.71 -22.65 25.18
C TYR A 619 23.74 -23.33 24.25
N GLU A 620 24.94 -23.55 24.76
CA GLU A 620 26.07 -24.04 23.97
C GLU A 620 25.77 -25.39 23.27
N HIS A 621 25.30 -26.37 24.03
CA HIS A 621 24.96 -27.69 23.49
C HIS A 621 23.83 -27.63 22.44
N ASP A 622 22.82 -26.79 22.68
CA ASP A 622 21.63 -26.74 21.84
C ASP A 622 21.87 -25.99 20.53
N ILE A 623 22.69 -24.93 20.57
CA ILE A 623 23.15 -24.22 19.37
C ILE A 623 24.05 -25.11 18.52
N ASN A 624 24.95 -25.90 19.12
CA ASN A 624 25.74 -26.89 18.39
C ASN A 624 24.82 -27.95 17.72
N GLY A 625 23.75 -28.36 18.42
CA GLY A 625 22.71 -29.21 17.85
C GLY A 625 21.98 -28.58 16.67
N LEU A 626 21.69 -27.28 16.72
CA LEU A 626 21.06 -26.52 15.63
C LEU A 626 21.97 -26.45 14.39
N LEU A 627 23.27 -26.21 14.57
CA LEU A 627 24.25 -26.20 13.48
C LEU A 627 24.42 -27.57 12.80
N ALA A 628 24.29 -28.66 13.56
CA ALA A 628 24.33 -30.01 13.01
C ALA A 628 23.11 -30.33 12.13
N VAL A 629 21.94 -29.75 12.43
CA VAL A 629 20.70 -29.98 11.66
C VAL A 629 20.71 -29.22 10.33
N ASN A 630 21.26 -28.01 10.29
CA ASN A 630 21.38 -27.24 9.07
C ASN A 630 22.83 -26.77 8.87
N PRO A 631 23.62 -27.50 8.05
CA PRO A 631 24.99 -27.10 7.71
C PRO A 631 25.06 -25.71 7.08
N GLY A 632 23.92 -25.23 6.54
CA GLY A 632 23.81 -23.91 5.97
C GLY A 632 24.13 -22.81 6.97
N LEU A 633 23.71 -22.95 8.23
CA LEU A 633 24.00 -21.97 9.29
C LEU A 633 25.50 -21.80 9.54
N THR A 634 26.27 -22.89 9.54
CA THR A 634 27.70 -22.87 9.88
C THR A 634 28.51 -21.99 8.94
N SER A 635 28.16 -21.92 7.66
CA SER A 635 28.86 -21.06 6.71
C SER A 635 28.37 -19.61 6.69
N ARG A 636 27.14 -19.32 7.15
CA ARG A 636 26.57 -17.97 7.17
C ARG A 636 26.66 -17.28 8.53
N PHE A 637 27.02 -18.00 9.60
CA PHE A 637 27.29 -17.46 10.93
C PHE A 637 28.73 -17.81 11.35
N PRO A 638 29.75 -17.17 10.74
CA PRO A 638 31.15 -17.50 11.00
C PRO A 638 31.63 -17.05 12.40
N GLU A 639 31.01 -16.01 12.95
CA GLU A 639 31.46 -15.42 14.21
C GLU A 639 30.68 -15.99 15.40
N VAL A 640 31.40 -16.63 16.32
CA VAL A 640 30.85 -17.22 17.54
C VAL A 640 31.36 -16.46 18.76
N ILE A 641 30.44 -16.02 19.60
CA ILE A 641 30.72 -15.36 20.88
C ILE A 641 30.25 -16.28 22.00
N ASP A 642 31.23 -16.83 22.73
CA ASP A 642 31.00 -17.70 23.87
C ASP A 642 30.98 -16.88 25.17
N PHE A 643 29.86 -16.99 25.89
CA PHE A 643 29.64 -16.40 27.19
C PHE A 643 29.91 -17.46 28.26
N ARG A 644 30.98 -17.26 29.04
CA ARG A 644 31.31 -18.13 30.18
C ARG A 644 30.38 -17.89 31.36
N SER A 645 30.28 -18.87 32.25
CA SER A 645 29.71 -18.67 33.58
C SER A 645 30.55 -17.66 34.37
N LEU A 646 29.89 -16.90 35.24
CA LEU A 646 30.55 -15.99 36.17
C LEU A 646 31.33 -16.83 37.20
N ASP A 647 32.56 -16.40 37.51
CA ASP A 647 33.35 -17.01 38.57
C ASP A 647 32.84 -16.58 39.96
N SER A 648 33.37 -17.20 41.02
CA SER A 648 32.92 -16.95 42.40
C SER A 648 33.19 -15.52 42.87
N ILE A 649 34.23 -14.87 42.34
CA ILE A 649 34.58 -13.48 42.64
C ILE A 649 33.61 -12.54 41.93
N GLU A 650 33.40 -12.75 40.64
CA GLU A 650 32.46 -12.02 39.79
C GLU A 650 31.01 -12.14 40.28
N CYS A 651 30.62 -13.29 40.82
CA CYS A 651 29.31 -13.50 41.44
C CYS A 651 29.12 -12.62 42.69
N PHE A 652 30.16 -12.53 43.53
CA PHE A 652 30.16 -11.69 44.72
C PHE A 652 30.12 -10.20 44.36
N ASP A 653 30.94 -9.78 43.40
CA ASP A 653 30.97 -8.41 42.89
C ASP A 653 29.62 -7.99 42.29
N LEU A 654 28.98 -8.88 41.54
CA LEU A 654 27.66 -8.62 40.98
C LEU A 654 26.58 -8.49 42.09
N LEU A 655 26.63 -9.34 43.12
CA LEU A 655 25.72 -9.25 44.26
C LEU A 655 25.89 -7.93 45.02
N ALA A 656 27.13 -7.53 45.28
CA ALA A 656 27.46 -6.26 45.93
C ALA A 656 26.92 -5.08 45.11
N LYS A 657 27.09 -5.14 43.78
CA LYS A 657 26.62 -4.10 42.86
C LYS A 657 25.09 -3.99 42.81
N GLU A 658 24.37 -5.10 42.71
CA GLU A 658 22.89 -5.09 42.71
C GLU A 658 22.30 -4.53 44.01
N LEU A 659 22.90 -4.86 45.15
CA LEU A 659 22.47 -4.34 46.46
C LEU A 659 22.84 -2.86 46.65
N THR A 660 23.98 -2.42 46.13
CA THR A 660 24.39 -1.00 46.13
C THR A 660 23.47 -0.17 45.26
N LYS A 661 23.09 -0.66 44.08
CA LYS A 661 22.11 0.01 43.21
C LYS A 661 20.75 0.17 43.89
N LYS A 662 20.30 -0.85 44.64
CA LYS A 662 19.06 -0.75 45.44
C LYS A 662 19.15 0.25 46.58
N LYS A 663 20.32 0.38 47.21
CA LYS A 663 20.61 1.42 48.20
C LYS A 663 20.45 2.80 47.56
N GLU A 664 21.09 3.06 46.42
CA GLU A 664 20.98 4.32 45.68
C GLU A 664 19.53 4.65 45.27
N ASP A 665 18.78 3.65 44.76
CA ASP A 665 17.38 3.81 44.38
C ASP A 665 16.45 4.15 45.57
N LEU A 666 16.78 3.67 46.78
CA LEU A 666 16.04 3.98 48.01
C LEU A 666 16.39 5.36 48.57
N GLU A 667 17.67 5.72 48.55
CA GLU A 667 18.17 7.02 48.98
C GLU A 667 17.61 8.14 48.08
N ALA A 668 17.56 7.92 46.76
CA ALA A 668 16.97 8.86 45.80
C ALA A 668 15.46 9.09 46.01
N LYS A 669 14.74 8.13 46.61
CA LYS A 669 13.30 8.22 46.89
C LYS A 669 12.99 8.82 48.27
N GLY A 670 14.00 9.09 49.11
CA GLY A 670 13.87 9.78 50.40
C GLY A 670 13.15 8.99 51.52
N SER A 671 12.92 7.68 51.34
CA SER A 671 12.00 6.91 52.19
C SER A 671 12.69 6.00 53.23
N ALA A 672 13.97 5.66 53.06
CA ALA A 672 14.72 4.77 53.96
C ALA A 672 16.23 4.90 53.73
N HIS A 673 17.04 4.57 54.73
CA HIS A 673 18.51 4.45 54.60
C HIS A 673 18.91 2.98 54.65
N MET A 674 19.79 2.56 53.75
CA MET A 674 20.24 1.18 53.61
C MET A 674 21.76 1.08 53.79
N HIS A 675 22.21 0.33 54.79
CA HIS A 675 23.62 0.03 55.02
C HIS A 675 23.99 -1.31 54.40
N VAL A 676 25.07 -1.32 53.62
CA VAL A 676 25.58 -2.48 52.88
C VAL A 676 27.07 -2.71 53.19
N ASP A 677 27.53 -2.21 54.33
CA ASP A 677 28.94 -2.17 54.75
C ASP A 677 29.60 -3.55 54.72
N CYS A 678 28.82 -4.63 54.94
CA CYS A 678 29.30 -6.01 54.88
C CYS A 678 29.71 -6.50 53.48
N LEU A 679 29.30 -5.81 52.41
CA LEU A 679 29.70 -6.09 51.03
C LEU A 679 30.67 -5.03 50.48
N GLU A 680 30.65 -3.81 51.03
CA GLU A 680 31.62 -2.76 50.69
C GLU A 680 32.99 -2.97 51.36
N GLN A 681 33.01 -3.53 52.58
CA GLN A 681 34.21 -3.91 53.34
C GLN A 681 34.02 -5.28 54.01
N PRO A 682 34.01 -6.38 53.24
CA PRO A 682 33.77 -7.71 53.78
C PRO A 682 34.93 -8.18 54.67
N SER A 683 34.61 -8.91 55.74
CA SER A 683 35.63 -9.64 56.50
C SER A 683 36.23 -10.77 55.66
N ALA A 684 37.53 -11.06 55.83
CA ALA A 684 38.21 -12.09 55.03
C ALA A 684 37.58 -13.49 55.19
N GLU A 685 37.03 -13.78 56.37
CA GLU A 685 36.29 -15.02 56.66
C GLU A 685 34.96 -15.06 55.91
N PHE A 686 34.19 -13.97 55.93
CA PHE A 686 32.91 -13.88 55.20
C PHE A 686 33.11 -13.97 53.69
N GLN A 687 34.13 -13.30 53.14
CA GLN A 687 34.43 -13.34 51.72
C GLN A 687 34.83 -14.75 51.25
N ALA A 688 35.66 -15.46 52.01
CA ALA A 688 36.04 -16.85 51.71
C ALA A 688 34.83 -17.79 51.76
N ASP A 689 33.94 -17.64 52.75
CA ASP A 689 32.70 -18.42 52.86
C ASP A 689 31.77 -18.17 51.66
N MET A 690 31.61 -16.91 51.23
CA MET A 690 30.79 -16.56 50.06
C MET A 690 31.37 -17.15 48.77
N TYR A 691 32.69 -17.09 48.58
CA TYR A 691 33.35 -17.69 47.42
C TYR A 691 33.16 -19.20 47.36
N ALA A 692 33.29 -19.91 48.48
CA ALA A 692 33.06 -21.35 48.53
C ALA A 692 31.60 -21.72 48.17
N LEU A 693 30.63 -20.94 48.66
CA LEU A 693 29.21 -21.15 48.34
C LEU A 693 28.89 -20.83 46.88
N PHE A 694 29.45 -19.75 46.32
CA PHE A 694 29.30 -19.44 44.90
C PHE A 694 30.02 -20.44 43.99
N GLU A 695 31.17 -20.95 44.39
CA GLU A 695 31.88 -22.01 43.67
C GLU A 695 31.00 -23.28 43.63
N CYS A 696 30.42 -23.67 44.76
CA CYS A 696 29.46 -24.77 44.82
C CYS A 696 28.27 -24.56 43.87
N LEU A 697 27.65 -23.37 43.89
CA LEU A 697 26.54 -23.02 43.01
C LEU A 697 26.94 -23.02 41.52
N SER A 698 28.12 -22.50 41.17
CA SER A 698 28.61 -22.40 39.79
C SER A 698 28.81 -23.76 39.12
N THR A 699 29.06 -24.82 39.89
CA THR A 699 29.21 -26.20 39.39
C THR A 699 27.87 -26.90 39.13
N GLN A 700 26.75 -26.32 39.55
CA GLN A 700 25.43 -26.91 39.37
C GLN A 700 24.88 -26.63 37.96
N ALA A 701 24.32 -27.66 37.31
CA ALA A 701 23.73 -27.56 35.97
C ALA A 701 22.53 -26.59 35.88
N SER A 702 21.91 -26.24 37.01
CA SER A 702 20.76 -25.33 37.08
C SER A 702 21.15 -23.87 37.32
N TRP A 703 22.44 -23.54 37.44
CA TRP A 703 22.91 -22.19 37.75
C TRP A 703 22.63 -21.19 36.61
N GLY A 704 21.88 -20.14 36.94
CA GLY A 704 21.42 -19.07 36.08
C GLY A 704 22.25 -17.79 36.17
N ASN A 705 23.47 -17.86 36.72
CA ASN A 705 24.44 -16.76 36.81
C ASN A 705 23.79 -15.45 37.32
N ALA A 706 23.82 -14.36 36.54
CA ALA A 706 23.29 -13.07 36.97
C ALA A 706 21.82 -13.09 37.36
N ARG A 707 21.00 -13.97 36.74
CA ARG A 707 19.57 -14.09 37.07
C ARG A 707 19.35 -14.65 38.47
N ASP A 708 20.21 -15.58 38.89
CA ASP A 708 20.16 -16.16 40.23
C ASP A 708 20.73 -15.20 41.26
N ILE A 709 21.76 -14.44 40.90
CA ILE A 709 22.31 -13.38 41.74
C ILE A 709 21.30 -12.26 41.96
N GLU A 710 20.54 -11.87 40.93
CA GLU A 710 19.42 -10.92 41.07
C GLU A 710 18.31 -11.47 41.99
N THR A 711 17.98 -12.76 41.85
CA THR A 711 17.02 -13.45 42.72
C THR A 711 17.50 -13.47 44.17
N LEU A 712 18.79 -13.73 44.38
CA LEU A 712 19.45 -13.69 45.68
C LEU A 712 19.43 -12.27 46.27
N ALA A 713 19.80 -11.25 45.48
CA ALA A 713 19.77 -9.85 45.91
C ALA A 713 18.35 -9.40 46.29
N ASN A 714 17.32 -9.88 45.58
CA ASN A 714 15.92 -9.68 45.96
C ASN A 714 15.56 -10.38 47.27
N ALA A 715 15.99 -11.63 47.47
CA ALA A 715 15.74 -12.38 48.69
C ALA A 715 16.42 -11.75 49.92
N VAL A 716 17.69 -11.37 49.78
CA VAL A 716 18.47 -10.66 50.82
C VAL A 716 17.79 -9.34 51.18
N PHE A 717 17.37 -8.57 50.18
CA PHE A 717 16.66 -7.30 50.40
C PHE A 717 15.32 -7.51 51.13
N GLN A 718 14.53 -8.51 50.73
CA GLN A 718 13.27 -8.84 51.41
C GLN A 718 13.48 -9.35 52.84
N ALA A 719 14.52 -10.13 53.09
CA ALA A 719 14.88 -10.61 54.42
C ALA A 719 15.27 -9.43 55.34
N ALA A 720 16.06 -8.48 54.82
CA ALA A 720 16.40 -7.24 55.52
C ALA A 720 15.16 -6.38 55.83
N MET A 721 14.23 -6.24 54.88
CA MET A 721 12.94 -5.56 55.07
C MET A 721 12.07 -6.22 56.16
N LYS A 722 11.98 -7.56 56.15
CA LYS A 722 11.25 -8.31 57.19
C LYS A 722 11.88 -8.12 58.57
N ALA A 723 13.20 -8.05 58.66
CA ALA A 723 13.91 -7.80 59.90
C ALA A 723 13.71 -6.36 60.43
N ALA A 724 13.62 -5.37 59.53
CA ALA A 724 13.45 -3.96 59.87
C ALA A 724 12.01 -3.55 60.22
N SER A 725 10.99 -4.36 59.87
CA SER A 725 9.56 -4.07 60.13
C SER A 725 9.17 -3.94 61.61
N LYS A 726 10.13 -4.13 62.54
CA LYS A 726 9.95 -4.00 64.00
C LYS A 726 10.40 -2.65 64.59
N LEU A 727 10.82 -1.67 63.78
CA LEU A 727 11.39 -0.39 64.24
C LEU A 727 10.68 0.83 63.64
N GLU A 728 10.48 1.89 64.44
CA GLU A 728 9.78 3.15 64.07
C GLU A 728 10.55 4.05 63.08
N LYS A 729 11.82 3.76 62.80
CA LYS A 729 12.62 4.38 61.71
C LYS A 729 13.13 3.27 60.78
N VAL A 730 12.84 3.39 59.49
CA VAL A 730 13.21 2.41 58.45
C VAL A 730 14.71 2.56 58.12
N MET A 731 15.56 2.04 59.00
CA MET A 731 16.98 1.76 58.71
C MET A 731 17.11 0.28 58.35
N LEU A 732 17.48 0.01 57.10
CA LEU A 732 17.72 -1.33 56.59
C LEU A 732 19.21 -1.63 56.69
N THR A 733 19.59 -2.60 57.51
CA THR A 733 21.00 -3.05 57.59
C THR A 733 21.08 -4.44 56.98
N ILE A 734 21.85 -4.60 55.91
CA ILE A 734 22.24 -5.92 55.42
C ILE A 734 23.41 -6.39 56.28
N SER A 735 23.23 -7.51 56.99
CA SER A 735 24.29 -8.15 57.77
C SER A 735 24.84 -9.38 57.03
N GLU A 736 26.10 -9.73 57.34
CA GLU A 736 26.75 -10.95 56.83
C GLU A 736 25.89 -12.20 57.06
N THR A 737 25.18 -12.27 58.19
CA THR A 737 24.29 -13.38 58.55
C THR A 737 23.09 -13.53 57.62
N ILE A 738 22.51 -12.42 57.14
CA ILE A 738 21.34 -12.46 56.22
C ILE A 738 21.78 -12.92 54.84
N VAL A 739 22.91 -12.38 54.33
CA VAL A 739 23.46 -12.75 53.03
C VAL A 739 23.83 -14.23 53.01
N ARG A 740 24.54 -14.69 54.05
CA ARG A 740 24.92 -16.10 54.20
C ARG A 740 23.70 -17.02 54.26
N ALA A 741 22.71 -16.71 55.09
CA ALA A 741 21.53 -17.55 55.26
C ALA A 741 20.72 -17.70 53.96
N GLU A 742 20.55 -16.64 53.17
CA GLU A 742 19.84 -16.74 51.89
C GLU A 742 20.67 -17.43 50.80
N LEU A 743 21.99 -17.26 50.79
CA LEU A 743 22.87 -17.97 49.86
C LEU A 743 22.93 -19.47 50.16
N GLU A 744 23.07 -19.87 51.43
CA GLU A 744 22.99 -21.27 51.87
C GLU A 744 21.64 -21.89 51.57
N LYS A 745 20.55 -21.14 51.78
CA LYS A 745 19.20 -21.59 51.43
C LYS A 745 19.05 -21.84 49.94
N MET A 746 19.56 -20.96 49.09
CA MET A 746 19.57 -21.16 47.63
C MET A 746 20.41 -22.38 47.23
N ALA A 747 21.61 -22.53 47.81
CA ALA A 747 22.49 -23.67 47.56
C ALA A 747 21.84 -25.01 47.97
N ASN A 748 21.28 -25.08 49.18
CA ASN A 748 20.60 -26.27 49.70
C ASN A 748 19.34 -26.62 48.92
N GLU A 749 18.51 -25.63 48.58
CA GLU A 749 17.30 -25.84 47.78
C GLU A 749 17.66 -26.44 46.41
N ARG A 750 18.70 -25.94 45.75
CA ARG A 750 19.11 -26.44 44.43
C ARG A 750 19.83 -27.78 44.50
N GLN A 751 20.65 -27.98 45.52
CA GLN A 751 21.31 -29.26 45.76
C GLN A 751 20.28 -30.37 45.97
N SER A 752 19.18 -30.09 46.67
CA SER A 752 18.06 -31.01 46.85
C SER A 752 17.32 -31.35 45.54
N ARG A 753 17.28 -30.42 44.57
CA ARG A 753 16.69 -30.65 43.24
C ARG A 753 17.62 -31.45 42.33
N SER A 754 18.94 -31.31 42.49
CA SER A 754 19.95 -32.07 41.74
C SER A 754 20.25 -33.46 42.31
N SER A 755 19.93 -33.73 43.59
CA SER A 755 20.16 -35.03 44.25
C SER A 755 19.06 -36.06 44.00
N VAL A 756 18.01 -35.73 43.26
CA VAL A 756 17.03 -36.72 42.76
C VAL A 756 17.64 -37.39 41.53
N PRO A 757 17.84 -38.74 41.52
CA PRO A 757 18.41 -39.42 40.37
C PRO A 757 17.58 -39.13 39.11
N ALA A 758 18.26 -38.86 38.00
CA ALA A 758 17.69 -38.74 36.66
C ALA A 758 17.22 -40.10 36.11
N ASP A 759 16.51 -40.87 36.92
CA ASP A 759 15.96 -42.18 36.60
C ASP A 759 14.54 -42.28 37.16
N LYS A 760 13.71 -41.31 36.73
CA LYS A 760 12.23 -41.31 36.68
C LYS A 760 11.73 -39.89 36.31
N SER A 761 12.04 -39.45 35.10
CA SER A 761 11.32 -38.31 34.48
C SER A 761 11.36 -38.34 32.95
N THR A 762 11.22 -39.53 32.36
CA THR A 762 10.32 -39.67 31.21
C THR A 762 8.97 -40.13 31.77
N GLY A 763 8.05 -39.18 31.93
CA GLY A 763 6.66 -39.44 32.29
C GLY A 763 6.25 -38.83 33.64
N GLY A 764 5.47 -37.75 33.59
CA GLY A 764 4.63 -37.37 34.74
C GLY A 764 4.68 -35.92 35.23
N MET A 765 4.59 -34.92 34.34
CA MET A 765 3.81 -33.69 34.61
C MET A 765 3.04 -33.26 33.37
N ALA A 766 2.34 -34.24 32.79
CA ALA A 766 0.99 -34.03 32.28
C ALA A 766 0.11 -34.94 33.13
N ASN A 767 -0.36 -34.46 34.29
CA ASN A 767 -1.61 -34.87 34.95
C ASN A 767 -1.66 -34.34 36.38
N GLY A 768 -2.30 -33.17 36.52
CA GLY A 768 -2.67 -32.56 37.79
C GLY A 768 -3.64 -31.38 37.64
N PHE A 769 -4.34 -31.26 36.50
CA PHE A 769 -5.54 -30.42 36.36
C PHE A 769 -6.51 -30.99 35.30
N SER A 770 -6.60 -32.33 35.25
CA SER A 770 -7.70 -33.05 34.60
C SER A 770 -8.48 -33.84 35.64
N GLN A 771 -9.09 -33.10 36.56
CA GLN A 771 -10.29 -33.54 37.28
C GLN A 771 -11.28 -32.40 37.22
N LEU A 772 -11.88 -32.26 36.04
CA LEU A 772 -13.26 -31.87 35.77
C LEU A 772 -13.43 -32.11 34.26
N TYR A 773 -14.31 -33.06 33.91
CA TYR A 773 -14.73 -33.52 32.57
C TYR A 773 -14.01 -34.75 31.95
N PRO A 774 -14.74 -35.78 31.47
CA PRO A 774 -14.20 -37.08 31.10
C PRO A 774 -13.94 -37.23 29.58
N ALA A 775 -12.90 -37.98 29.20
CA ALA A 775 -12.67 -38.44 27.84
C ALA A 775 -12.54 -39.96 27.78
N ALA A 776 -13.30 -40.56 26.87
CA ALA A 776 -13.48 -41.99 26.65
C ALA A 776 -12.28 -42.63 25.94
N GLN A 777 -11.98 -43.89 26.31
CA GLN A 777 -11.10 -44.77 25.52
C GLN A 777 -11.93 -45.87 24.85
N HIS A 778 -11.65 -46.02 23.55
CA HIS A 778 -12.13 -47.06 22.67
C HIS A 778 -11.83 -48.47 23.19
N ARG A 779 -12.86 -49.32 23.23
CA ARG A 779 -12.72 -50.78 23.14
C ARG A 779 -12.86 -51.20 21.67
N LEU A 780 -11.98 -52.10 21.23
CA LEU A 780 -12.08 -52.78 19.94
C LEU A 780 -13.33 -53.68 19.90
N PRO A 781 -14.06 -53.73 18.77
CA PRO A 781 -15.23 -54.60 18.61
C PRO A 781 -14.86 -56.03 18.17
N PRO A 782 -15.73 -57.03 18.40
CA PRO A 782 -15.52 -58.42 17.99
C PRO A 782 -15.85 -58.66 16.49
N GLN A 783 -15.19 -59.67 15.91
CA GLN A 783 -15.46 -60.29 14.60
C GLN A 783 -16.73 -61.17 14.66
N ILE A 784 -17.55 -61.36 13.60
CA ILE A 784 -17.55 -62.40 12.51
C ILE A 784 -18.99 -62.35 11.89
N PRO A 785 -19.36 -62.81 10.64
CA PRO A 785 -18.61 -63.20 9.43
C PRO A 785 -19.00 -62.47 8.11
N LEU A 786 -18.16 -62.67 7.09
CA LEU A 786 -18.34 -62.44 5.64
C LEU A 786 -19.42 -63.35 5.01
N ASP A 787 -20.10 -62.90 3.95
CA ASP A 787 -19.83 -63.29 2.54
C ASP A 787 -20.72 -62.53 1.50
N PRO A 788 -20.52 -62.62 0.17
CA PRO A 788 -20.02 -61.48 -0.62
C PRO A 788 -20.93 -61.07 -1.80
N THR A 789 -20.69 -59.91 -2.42
CA THR A 789 -20.76 -59.82 -3.90
C THR A 789 -20.05 -58.58 -4.45
N ARG A 790 -19.31 -58.88 -5.51
CA ARG A 790 -18.45 -58.08 -6.37
C ARG A 790 -19.31 -57.30 -7.38
N ALA A 791 -18.93 -56.07 -7.73
CA ALA A 791 -18.56 -55.69 -9.11
C ALA A 791 -18.52 -54.16 -9.30
N SER A 792 -17.42 -53.72 -9.89
CA SER A 792 -17.19 -52.50 -10.66
C SER A 792 -18.31 -52.13 -11.63
N PHE A 793 -18.48 -50.84 -11.99
CA PHE A 793 -18.38 -50.33 -13.37
C PHE A 793 -18.62 -48.80 -13.46
N THR A 794 -18.04 -48.28 -14.54
CA THR A 794 -17.85 -46.91 -15.03
C THR A 794 -19.09 -46.15 -15.52
N ALA A 795 -18.93 -44.82 -15.57
CA ALA A 795 -19.46 -43.80 -16.50
C ALA A 795 -20.54 -44.19 -17.54
N GLN A 796 -21.61 -43.37 -17.68
CA GLN A 796 -21.93 -42.54 -18.87
C GLN A 796 -23.31 -41.85 -18.83
N GLN A 797 -23.41 -40.84 -19.69
CA GLN A 797 -24.47 -39.86 -20.01
C GLN A 797 -25.85 -40.41 -20.46
N SER A 798 -26.91 -39.57 -20.34
CA SER A 798 -27.91 -39.17 -21.39
C SER A 798 -29.22 -38.67 -20.71
N LYS A 799 -29.69 -37.43 -20.90
CA LYS A 799 -30.51 -36.82 -21.98
C LYS A 799 -31.99 -37.26 -22.06
N LEU A 800 -32.90 -36.26 -21.94
CA LEU A 800 -34.13 -35.95 -22.71
C LEU A 800 -35.44 -35.71 -21.90
N ALA A 801 -36.10 -34.59 -22.26
CA ALA A 801 -37.44 -34.09 -21.88
C ALA A 801 -38.53 -34.60 -22.89
N PRO A 802 -39.75 -34.02 -23.12
CA PRO A 802 -40.56 -32.98 -22.42
C PRO A 802 -42.13 -33.17 -22.42
N SER A 803 -42.84 -32.27 -21.68
CA SER A 803 -44.08 -31.49 -21.99
C SER A 803 -45.54 -32.04 -22.16
N GLN A 804 -46.50 -31.12 -21.85
CA GLN A 804 -47.92 -30.91 -22.26
C GLN A 804 -49.05 -31.35 -21.28
N GLU A 805 -50.23 -30.73 -21.16
CA GLU A 805 -50.82 -29.35 -21.24
C GLU A 805 -52.37 -29.51 -21.13
N ILE A 806 -53.06 -28.71 -20.26
CA ILE A 806 -54.44 -28.11 -20.41
C ILE A 806 -55.68 -29.08 -20.26
N PRO A 807 -56.95 -28.70 -19.87
CA PRO A 807 -57.62 -27.38 -19.73
C PRO A 807 -58.47 -27.03 -18.48
N ASP A 808 -58.84 -25.75 -18.52
CA ASP A 808 -59.77 -24.83 -17.86
C ASP A 808 -61.27 -25.24 -17.66
N GLU A 809 -61.92 -24.70 -16.62
CA GLU A 809 -63.38 -24.46 -16.57
C GLU A 809 -63.75 -23.35 -15.53
N SER A 810 -64.74 -22.53 -15.86
CA SER A 810 -64.89 -21.12 -15.48
C SER A 810 -66.07 -20.74 -14.54
N ALA A 811 -65.85 -19.70 -13.70
CA ALA A 811 -66.77 -18.61 -13.22
C ALA A 811 -67.90 -18.93 -12.19
N PRO A 812 -68.42 -17.95 -11.36
CA PRO A 812 -68.45 -16.48 -11.59
C PRO A 812 -68.19 -15.47 -10.42
N ASN A 813 -67.69 -14.28 -10.84
CA ASN A 813 -67.85 -12.86 -10.41
C ASN A 813 -67.92 -12.37 -8.93
N GLU A 814 -66.83 -11.68 -8.52
CA GLU A 814 -66.64 -10.24 -8.15
C GLU A 814 -67.62 -9.45 -7.22
N PRO A 815 -67.24 -8.30 -6.58
CA PRO A 815 -65.99 -7.51 -6.71
C PRO A 815 -65.34 -7.03 -5.38
N MET A 816 -64.07 -6.61 -5.42
CA MET A 816 -63.57 -5.30 -4.93
C MET A 816 -62.03 -5.23 -5.00
N THR A 817 -61.57 -4.43 -5.97
CA THR A 817 -60.40 -3.52 -6.04
C THR A 817 -59.04 -3.87 -5.39
N PRO A 818 -57.92 -3.54 -6.07
CA PRO A 818 -56.66 -4.26 -5.96
C PRO A 818 -55.65 -3.56 -5.05
N MET A 819 -54.98 -4.36 -4.22
CA MET A 819 -53.66 -4.02 -3.70
C MET A 819 -52.66 -4.06 -4.86
N VAL A 820 -52.01 -2.93 -5.10
CA VAL A 820 -50.81 -2.82 -5.92
C VAL A 820 -49.70 -3.63 -5.24
N SER A 821 -49.24 -4.67 -5.93
CA SER A 821 -47.99 -5.38 -5.60
C SER A 821 -46.82 -4.47 -5.95
N ALA A 822 -46.18 -3.92 -4.93
CA ALA A 822 -44.91 -3.26 -5.05
C ALA A 822 -43.78 -4.29 -5.09
N ASP A 823 -42.84 -4.00 -5.98
CA ASP A 823 -41.55 -4.62 -6.17
C ASP A 823 -40.79 -4.83 -4.85
N THR A 824 -40.09 -5.96 -4.80
CA THR A 824 -39.29 -6.38 -3.66
C THR A 824 -37.93 -5.68 -3.72
N ASP A 825 -37.87 -4.48 -3.14
CA ASP A 825 -36.61 -3.84 -2.76
C ASP A 825 -36.00 -4.59 -1.56
N GLY A 826 -34.88 -5.25 -1.81
CA GLY A 826 -34.08 -5.96 -0.82
C GLY A 826 -33.31 -5.01 0.10
N ASN A 827 -34.02 -4.34 1.01
CA ASN A 827 -33.44 -3.77 2.22
C ASN A 827 -34.33 -4.08 3.44
N LEU A 828 -34.28 -5.34 3.90
CA LEU A 828 -34.52 -5.70 5.29
C LEU A 828 -33.11 -5.90 5.89
N GLY A 829 -32.56 -5.03 6.75
CA GLY A 829 -33.26 -4.21 7.71
C GLY A 829 -34.05 -5.13 8.63
N ARG A 830 -33.48 -5.61 9.74
CA ARG A 830 -34.34 -6.14 10.82
C ARG A 830 -35.30 -5.00 11.13
N VAL A 831 -36.57 -5.15 10.73
CA VAL A 831 -37.65 -4.33 11.28
C VAL A 831 -37.42 -4.37 12.79
N ALA A 832 -37.32 -3.21 13.43
CA ALA A 832 -37.17 -3.15 14.87
C ALA A 832 -38.36 -3.91 15.47
N ILE A 833 -38.15 -5.15 15.88
CA ILE A 833 -39.18 -5.95 16.54
C ILE A 833 -39.18 -5.42 17.96
N ARG A 834 -40.32 -4.86 18.37
CA ARG A 834 -40.52 -4.43 19.75
C ARG A 834 -40.22 -5.59 20.69
N ASP A 835 -39.26 -5.39 21.57
CA ASP A 835 -38.91 -6.40 22.55
C ASP A 835 -40.04 -6.62 23.57
N VAL A 836 -40.12 -7.84 24.11
CA VAL A 836 -41.13 -8.24 25.09
C VAL A 836 -40.93 -7.46 26.40
N GLY A 837 -41.90 -6.61 26.77
CA GLY A 837 -41.89 -5.83 28.02
C GLY A 837 -41.78 -4.31 27.85
N VAL A 838 -41.60 -3.81 26.62
CA VAL A 838 -41.63 -2.36 26.32
C VAL A 838 -43.08 -1.87 26.31
N SER A 839 -43.41 -0.75 26.98
CA SER A 839 -44.77 -0.16 26.95
C SER A 839 -45.09 0.54 25.62
N ASP A 840 -46.37 0.74 25.32
CA ASP A 840 -46.81 1.40 24.07
C ASP A 840 -46.23 2.81 23.97
N GLU A 841 -46.21 3.54 25.10
CA GLU A 841 -45.67 4.90 25.21
C GLU A 841 -44.16 4.97 24.88
N ILE A 842 -43.35 4.02 25.36
CA ILE A 842 -41.90 4.00 25.09
C ILE A 842 -41.63 3.64 23.64
N TRP A 843 -42.46 2.76 23.06
CA TRP A 843 -42.31 2.32 21.69
C TRP A 843 -42.68 3.43 20.69
N GLU A 844 -43.78 4.15 20.94
CA GLU A 844 -44.16 5.32 20.15
C GLU A 844 -43.11 6.43 20.22
N GLN A 845 -42.58 6.72 21.41
CA GLN A 845 -41.51 7.70 21.56
C GLN A 845 -40.25 7.31 20.78
N LEU A 846 -39.85 6.03 20.82
CA LEU A 846 -38.69 5.54 20.07
C LEU A 846 -38.88 5.65 18.56
N GLN A 847 -40.10 5.40 18.06
CA GLN A 847 -40.42 5.57 16.64
C GLN A 847 -40.37 7.04 16.21
N LEU A 848 -40.88 7.95 17.06
CA LEU A 848 -40.79 9.40 16.83
C LEU A 848 -39.34 9.87 16.80
N ASP A 849 -38.50 9.41 17.73
CA ASP A 849 -37.09 9.78 17.80
C ASP A 849 -36.30 9.25 16.59
N ALA A 850 -36.60 8.04 16.13
CA ALA A 850 -36.00 7.46 14.93
C ALA A 850 -36.39 8.23 13.65
N GLN A 851 -37.65 8.65 13.53
CA GLN A 851 -38.11 9.48 12.42
C GLN A 851 -37.47 10.88 12.46
N ALA A 852 -37.32 11.47 13.65
CA ALA A 852 -36.63 12.74 13.82
C ALA A 852 -35.14 12.66 13.43
N GLU A 853 -34.46 11.53 13.72
CA GLU A 853 -33.07 11.31 13.28
C GLU A 853 -32.95 11.21 11.76
N GLN A 854 -33.88 10.51 11.09
CA GLN A 854 -33.93 10.45 9.63
C GLN A 854 -34.20 11.82 8.99
N GLN A 855 -35.11 12.62 9.55
CA GLN A 855 -35.39 13.97 9.06
C GLN A 855 -34.17 14.89 9.18
N ARG A 856 -33.43 14.84 10.29
CA ARG A 856 -32.17 15.60 10.45
C ARG A 856 -31.12 15.23 9.42
N GLU A 857 -31.00 13.96 9.06
CA GLU A 857 -30.04 13.50 8.03
C GLU A 857 -30.42 14.04 6.63
N VAL A 858 -31.71 14.05 6.31
CA VAL A 858 -32.21 14.64 5.06
C VAL A 858 -31.95 16.15 4.99
N GLU A 859 -32.17 16.88 6.09
CA GLU A 859 -31.87 18.31 6.19
C GLU A 859 -30.38 18.61 6.04
N TYR A 860 -29.51 17.81 6.65
CA TYR A 860 -28.05 17.94 6.51
C TYR A 860 -27.61 17.73 5.05
N GLN A 861 -28.13 16.71 4.37
CA GLN A 861 -27.86 16.48 2.95
C GLN A 861 -28.36 17.62 2.06
N ALA A 862 -29.52 18.22 2.40
CA ALA A 862 -30.03 19.39 1.70
C ALA A 862 -29.12 20.62 1.88
N LYS A 863 -28.62 20.88 3.10
CA LYS A 863 -27.64 21.96 3.36
C LYS A 863 -26.32 21.75 2.61
N LEU A 864 -25.85 20.50 2.49
CA LEU A 864 -24.64 20.16 1.74
C LEU A 864 -24.79 20.43 0.24
N ARG A 865 -25.97 20.13 -0.33
CA ARG A 865 -26.31 20.47 -1.73
C ARG A 865 -26.40 21.98 -1.91
N ALA A 866 -27.06 22.69 -1.01
CA ALA A 866 -27.16 24.15 -1.03
C ALA A 866 -25.79 24.85 -0.97
N LYS A 867 -24.82 24.31 -0.20
CA LYS A 867 -23.42 24.79 -0.20
C LYS A 867 -22.74 24.68 -1.57
N ASN A 868 -23.03 23.61 -2.31
CA ASN A 868 -22.41 23.34 -3.61
C ASN A 868 -23.08 24.12 -4.75
N GLU A 869 -24.35 24.50 -4.57
CA GLU A 869 -25.16 25.25 -5.54
C GLU A 869 -25.15 26.77 -5.31
N ALA A 870 -24.66 27.25 -4.16
CA ALA A 870 -24.57 28.67 -3.83
C ALA A 870 -23.56 29.41 -4.73
N ALA A 871 -24.06 30.35 -5.55
CA ALA A 871 -23.26 31.23 -6.40
C ALA A 871 -22.72 32.48 -5.68
N ASP A 872 -23.28 32.83 -4.50
CA ASP A 872 -22.88 33.98 -3.68
C ASP A 872 -21.97 33.54 -2.52
N GLU A 873 -20.77 34.13 -2.43
CA GLU A 873 -19.75 33.86 -1.42
C GLU A 873 -20.29 34.08 0.02
N ALA A 874 -21.12 35.11 0.23
CA ALA A 874 -21.66 35.45 1.55
C ALA A 874 -22.78 34.49 2.01
N LEU A 875 -23.44 33.81 1.08
CA LEU A 875 -24.39 32.73 1.38
C LEU A 875 -23.62 31.45 1.72
N ARG A 876 -22.56 31.16 0.97
CA ARG A 876 -21.69 30.00 1.17
C ARG A 876 -20.99 30.03 2.52
N GLU A 877 -20.48 31.18 2.96
CA GLU A 877 -19.87 31.33 4.29
C GLU A 877 -20.86 31.09 5.43
N ARG A 878 -22.12 31.57 5.30
CA ARG A 878 -23.18 31.31 6.30
C ARG A 878 -23.52 29.83 6.39
N ILE A 879 -23.72 29.16 5.25
CA ILE A 879 -24.00 27.72 5.19
C ILE A 879 -22.81 26.92 5.74
N VAL A 880 -21.57 27.31 5.45
CA VAL A 880 -20.37 26.66 5.98
C VAL A 880 -20.27 26.80 7.49
N LYS A 881 -20.58 27.97 8.05
CA LYS A 881 -20.56 28.18 9.50
C LYS A 881 -21.61 27.32 10.22
N GLU A 882 -22.83 27.25 9.70
CA GLU A 882 -23.88 26.38 10.23
C GLU A 882 -23.51 24.90 10.12
N LEU A 883 -22.86 24.48 9.03
CA LEU A 883 -22.38 23.10 8.86
C LEU A 883 -21.27 22.76 9.86
N ILE A 884 -20.35 23.68 10.16
CA ILE A 884 -19.27 23.45 11.15
C ILE A 884 -19.86 23.27 12.55
N GLU A 885 -20.81 24.11 12.96
CA GLU A 885 -21.48 24.00 14.27
C GLU A 885 -22.26 22.67 14.40
N GLU A 886 -22.91 22.23 13.31
CA GLU A 886 -23.62 20.96 13.25
C GLU A 886 -22.68 19.74 13.25
N GLU A 887 -21.52 19.84 12.59
CA GLU A 887 -20.47 18.81 12.58
C GLU A 887 -19.84 18.62 13.97
N GLU A 888 -19.55 19.71 14.69
CA GLU A 888 -19.02 19.66 16.07
C GLU A 888 -20.01 18.99 17.03
N ARG A 889 -21.32 19.24 16.87
CA ARG A 889 -22.36 18.55 17.65
C ARG A 889 -22.38 17.06 17.34
N ARG A 890 -22.34 16.68 16.05
CA ARG A 890 -22.32 15.27 15.61
C ARG A 890 -21.07 14.54 16.08
N GLN A 891 -19.90 15.19 16.10
CA GLN A 891 -18.67 14.58 16.61
C GLN A 891 -18.78 14.25 18.09
N LYS A 892 -19.33 15.16 18.91
CA LYS A 892 -19.59 14.90 20.34
C LYS A 892 -20.57 13.74 20.55
N GLU A 893 -21.65 13.69 19.77
CA GLU A 893 -22.62 12.59 19.81
C GLU A 893 -22.01 11.26 19.35
N ALA A 894 -21.19 11.26 18.30
CA ALA A 894 -20.52 10.08 17.78
C ALA A 894 -19.41 9.56 18.71
N GLU A 895 -18.69 10.44 19.41
CA GLU A 895 -17.74 10.06 20.45
C GLU A 895 -18.45 9.41 21.65
N MET A 896 -19.58 9.98 22.09
CA MET A 896 -20.41 9.38 23.14
C MET A 896 -20.98 8.03 22.71
N LYS A 897 -21.46 7.91 21.46
CA LYS A 897 -21.94 6.65 20.88
C LYS A 897 -20.82 5.61 20.75
N LYS A 898 -19.60 6.00 20.36
CA LYS A 898 -18.43 5.12 20.33
C LYS A 898 -18.01 4.66 21.72
N LYS A 899 -18.06 5.53 22.72
CA LYS A 899 -17.83 5.15 24.13
C LYS A 899 -18.84 4.10 24.58
N LEU A 900 -20.13 4.30 24.28
CA LEU A 900 -21.20 3.33 24.52
C LEU A 900 -21.00 2.01 23.75
N GLU A 901 -20.50 2.05 22.52
CA GLU A 901 -20.19 0.84 21.73
C GLU A 901 -18.95 0.08 22.24
N MET A 902 -17.95 0.79 22.80
CA MET A 902 -16.78 0.19 23.44
C MET A 902 -17.09 -0.45 24.79
N GLU A 903 -18.08 0.07 25.51
CA GLU A 903 -18.63 -0.54 26.74
C GLU A 903 -19.56 -1.73 26.46
N GLY A 904 -19.92 -1.95 25.18
CA GLY A 904 -20.66 -3.10 24.68
C GLY A 904 -21.99 -2.73 24.02
N ARG A 905 -22.35 -3.45 22.95
CA ARG A 905 -23.70 -3.33 22.36
C ARG A 905 -24.75 -3.73 23.40
N CYS A 906 -25.97 -3.20 23.26
CA CYS A 906 -27.16 -3.75 23.93
C CYS A 906 -27.09 -5.30 23.88
N PRO A 907 -27.38 -6.04 24.98
CA PRO A 907 -27.16 -7.49 25.08
C PRO A 907 -27.77 -8.34 23.94
N VAL A 908 -28.72 -7.77 23.20
CA VAL A 908 -29.48 -8.38 22.10
C VAL A 908 -29.03 -7.90 20.69
N GLY A 909 -28.02 -7.02 20.60
CA GLY A 909 -27.39 -6.59 19.34
C GLY A 909 -28.05 -5.42 18.62
N TYR A 910 -28.99 -4.70 19.26
CA TYR A 910 -29.63 -3.49 18.70
C TYR A 910 -28.72 -2.26 18.77
N HIS A 911 -28.87 -1.34 17.80
CA HIS A 911 -28.20 -0.05 17.79
C HIS A 911 -28.86 0.92 18.79
N TRP A 912 -28.11 1.92 19.23
CA TRP A 912 -28.58 2.95 20.17
C TRP A 912 -29.18 4.15 19.41
N ILE A 913 -30.37 4.57 19.85
CA ILE A 913 -31.13 5.74 19.38
C ILE A 913 -31.12 6.79 20.50
N ARG A 914 -30.87 8.05 20.12
CA ARG A 914 -30.78 9.16 21.08
C ARG A 914 -32.16 9.57 21.56
N GLN A 915 -32.34 9.70 22.88
CA GLN A 915 -33.55 10.26 23.50
C GLN A 915 -33.20 11.38 24.49
N GLU A 916 -34.18 12.16 24.94
CA GLU A 916 -33.97 13.20 25.94
C GLU A 916 -33.42 12.59 27.26
N GLY A 917 -32.21 13.00 27.66
CA GLY A 917 -31.54 12.52 28.88
C GLY A 917 -30.80 11.17 28.79
N GLY A 918 -30.72 10.53 27.61
CA GLY A 918 -30.05 9.23 27.47
C GLY A 918 -30.05 8.61 26.06
N TRP A 919 -29.70 7.33 25.99
CA TRP A 919 -29.70 6.52 24.78
C TRP A 919 -30.54 5.27 25.01
N ARG A 920 -31.47 4.96 24.09
CA ARG A 920 -32.31 3.77 24.14
C ARG A 920 -31.98 2.83 23.00
N CYS A 921 -31.95 1.52 23.22
CA CYS A 921 -31.70 0.58 22.13
C CYS A 921 -32.90 0.54 21.16
N ALA A 922 -32.65 0.19 19.90
CA ALA A 922 -33.68 0.10 18.86
C ALA A 922 -34.77 -0.96 19.12
N GLY A 923 -34.52 -1.91 20.04
CA GLY A 923 -35.54 -2.86 20.54
C GLY A 923 -36.42 -2.29 21.67
N GLY A 924 -36.04 -1.14 22.25
CA GLY A 924 -36.78 -0.41 23.29
C GLY A 924 -36.47 -0.81 24.75
N SER A 925 -35.90 -2.00 24.97
CA SER A 925 -35.72 -2.59 26.31
C SER A 925 -34.63 -1.97 27.18
N HIS A 926 -33.58 -1.42 26.59
CA HIS A 926 -32.39 -0.98 27.33
C HIS A 926 -32.22 0.53 27.17
N PHE A 927 -32.00 1.23 28.27
CA PHE A 927 -31.79 2.68 28.32
C PHE A 927 -30.54 3.00 29.16
N VAL A 928 -29.71 3.90 28.64
CA VAL A 928 -28.51 4.41 29.32
C VAL A 928 -28.67 5.91 29.51
N SER A 929 -28.69 6.38 30.75
CA SER A 929 -28.75 7.82 31.05
C SER A 929 -27.42 8.51 30.78
N GLU A 930 -27.46 9.81 30.51
CA GLU A 930 -26.24 10.64 30.31
C GLU A 930 -25.56 11.13 31.60
N MET A 931 -26.05 10.72 32.78
CA MET A 931 -25.42 11.07 34.07
C MET A 931 -24.22 10.20 34.41
#